data_AF-A0A932EIC3-F1
#
_entry.id   AF-A0A932EIC3-F1
#
_cell.length_a   1.000
_cell.length_b   1.000
_cell.length_c   1.000
_cell.angle_alpha   90.00
_cell.angle_beta   90.00
_cell.angle_gamma   90.00
#
_symmetry.space_group_name_H-M   'P 1'
#
loop_
_entity.id
_entity.type
_entity.pdbx_description
1 polymer ?
#
loop_
_entity_poly.entity_id
_entity_poly.type
_entity_poly.pdbx_seq_one_letter_code
_entity_poly.pdbx_strand_id
1 'polypeptide(L)'
;MLRVGVVALAVLVAGWFIRQGMVLAIAWPVAITAGATLVAYVLGWAWVALRQPRAGEAGAGGDVQALRAGFTQWLTQALVVFGVFVALGAVDMVGMLLLLGPPVRIPTVYAAVAAIAGAVRPLLQRFLQQNGKPVRLPYALVAGAVAFLLLFAILGVLATVPHYLAWAGRLDDVRTWDPPWPVVLARQLDLTRLVWVTAGLGLLAWAMGRMLIFVNRSSLYAVYEARLRRAYLGASNPKRLGDERGPIPLAESHPDDGIALAQYHPEELGGPVHLINVTVNETIDGRSQVEQRDRKGVSLAIGPGGVSVGLRHHAVWDAAAKAGLWTRAVHWMMAPVARSRPGRFRVFPTAAVPEQLGVSEWVAISGAAFSTGLGARTSFGLSVLAGLANVRLGYWWNSGIAPQDRAGRSRRSITTWLGFTLRHVLPVQGFLLDEWLARFHGVALEQWYLTDGGHFENTAVYELIRRRLPFMVVCDCGADPEYGFEDLGNLVRKARVDYGAEIRFLDRAGLDDLKLAAELRPTIGPLEGVSPRSAAGGASPRSSAHAALAEVQYAGGGRGWLLLVKPSLTGDEPVDVAQYQADHPRFPQETTLDQFFDEAQWESYRCLGEHIGSQVFQRGGAGTWSPAGEMVGEVGQA
;
A
#
# COMPACT_ATOMS: atom_id res chain seq x y z
N MET A 1 9.59 -33.57 19.35
CA MET A 1 10.97 -34.05 19.06
C MET A 1 11.39 -33.88 17.60
N LEU A 2 10.51 -34.07 16.60
CA LEU A 2 10.83 -33.84 15.17
C LEU A 2 11.26 -32.40 14.79
N ARG A 3 10.88 -31.37 15.57
CA ARG A 3 11.14 -29.95 15.24
C ARG A 3 12.53 -29.45 15.65
N VAL A 4 13.16 -30.09 16.64
CA VAL A 4 14.54 -29.77 17.05
C VAL A 4 15.53 -30.42 16.09
N GLY A 5 15.20 -31.60 15.56
CA GLY A 5 16.01 -32.31 14.57
C GLY A 5 16.15 -31.58 13.23
N VAL A 6 15.10 -30.88 12.75
CA VAL A 6 15.17 -30.14 11.47
C VAL A 6 15.98 -28.86 11.59
N VAL A 7 15.91 -28.16 12.73
CA VAL A 7 16.73 -26.98 12.99
C VAL A 7 18.18 -27.37 13.23
N ALA A 8 18.43 -28.46 13.97
CA ALA A 8 19.77 -29.02 14.12
C ALA A 8 20.35 -29.49 12.78
N LEU A 9 19.55 -30.13 11.91
CA LEU A 9 19.96 -30.52 10.57
C LEU A 9 20.25 -29.30 9.69
N ALA A 10 19.44 -28.25 9.74
CA ALA A 10 19.67 -27.02 8.98
C ALA A 10 20.94 -26.28 9.44
N VAL A 11 21.22 -26.25 10.75
CA VAL A 11 22.45 -25.68 11.32
C VAL A 11 23.68 -26.54 10.98
N LEU A 12 23.55 -27.87 11.00
CA LEU A 12 24.60 -28.80 10.61
C LEU A 12 24.88 -28.75 9.11
N VAL A 13 23.85 -28.60 8.28
CA VAL A 13 23.97 -28.42 6.83
C VAL A 13 24.61 -27.06 6.54
N ALA A 14 24.15 -25.97 7.17
CA ALA A 14 24.79 -24.65 7.01
C ALA A 14 26.26 -24.65 7.46
N GLY A 15 26.57 -25.29 8.60
CA GLY A 15 27.95 -25.47 9.08
C GLY A 15 28.81 -26.36 8.18
N TRP A 16 28.20 -27.33 7.50
CA TRP A 16 28.87 -28.20 6.53
C TRP A 16 29.15 -27.48 5.20
N PHE A 17 28.24 -26.62 4.74
CA PHE A 17 28.43 -25.74 3.58
C PHE A 17 29.56 -24.73 3.80
N ILE A 18 29.63 -24.12 4.99
CA ILE A 18 30.72 -23.20 5.37
C ILE A 18 32.08 -23.93 5.41
N ARG A 19 32.10 -25.24 5.68
CA ARG A 19 33.32 -26.05 5.75
C ARG A 19 33.88 -26.48 4.38
N GLN A 20 33.08 -26.47 3.32
CA GLN A 20 33.46 -27.00 2.00
C GLN A 20 33.45 -25.87 0.96
N GLY A 21 34.44 -24.99 1.02
CA GLY A 21 34.63 -23.94 0.03
C GLY A 21 35.27 -24.43 -1.26
N MET A 22 34.83 -23.81 -2.35
CA MET A 22 35.36 -23.82 -3.73
C MET A 22 35.19 -25.13 -4.52
N VAL A 23 34.58 -25.01 -5.70
CA VAL A 23 34.26 -26.06 -6.71
C VAL A 23 33.06 -26.95 -6.41
N LEU A 24 32.73 -27.27 -5.15
CA LEU A 24 31.59 -28.16 -4.82
C LEU A 24 30.22 -27.49 -4.61
N ALA A 25 30.16 -26.15 -4.60
CA ALA A 25 28.95 -25.38 -4.29
C ALA A 25 27.82 -25.43 -5.34
N ILE A 26 28.06 -26.02 -6.52
CA ILE A 26 27.04 -26.13 -7.59
C ILE A 26 26.46 -27.55 -7.65
N ALA A 27 27.29 -28.60 -7.58
CA ALA A 27 26.84 -29.97 -7.82
C ALA A 27 26.09 -30.57 -6.63
N TRP A 28 26.62 -30.42 -5.41
CA TRP A 28 26.06 -31.08 -4.23
C TRP A 28 24.83 -30.37 -3.63
N PRO A 29 24.72 -29.03 -3.62
CA PRO A 29 23.51 -28.35 -3.15
C PRO A 29 22.33 -28.61 -4.08
N VAL A 30 22.56 -28.54 -5.40
CA VAL A 30 21.56 -28.88 -6.42
C VAL A 30 21.24 -30.37 -6.38
N ALA A 31 22.22 -31.27 -6.22
CA ALA A 31 21.95 -32.72 -6.12
C ALA A 31 21.31 -33.15 -4.80
N ILE A 32 21.68 -32.56 -3.65
CA ILE A 32 21.02 -32.81 -2.36
C ILE A 32 19.63 -32.20 -2.37
N THR A 33 19.42 -30.98 -2.88
CA THR A 33 18.08 -30.38 -2.92
C THR A 33 17.21 -31.05 -3.97
N ALA A 34 17.72 -31.43 -5.14
CA ALA A 34 17.00 -32.26 -6.10
C ALA A 34 16.70 -33.65 -5.51
N GLY A 35 17.66 -34.25 -4.80
CA GLY A 35 17.48 -35.51 -4.07
C GLY A 35 16.45 -35.38 -2.94
N ALA A 36 16.46 -34.30 -2.16
CA ALA A 36 15.50 -34.03 -1.10
C ALA A 36 14.12 -33.70 -1.66
N THR A 37 14.05 -33.02 -2.80
CA THR A 37 12.80 -32.72 -3.52
C THR A 37 12.21 -34.00 -4.09
N LEU A 38 13.04 -34.88 -4.66
CA LEU A 38 12.67 -36.21 -5.13
C LEU A 38 12.24 -37.12 -3.97
N VAL A 39 13.01 -37.17 -2.88
CA VAL A 39 12.66 -37.93 -1.68
C VAL A 39 11.36 -37.42 -1.09
N ALA A 40 11.17 -36.11 -0.99
CA ALA A 40 9.94 -35.57 -0.43
C ALA A 40 8.74 -35.74 -1.40
N TYR A 41 8.99 -35.74 -2.72
CA TYR A 41 7.99 -36.12 -3.73
C TYR A 41 7.57 -37.58 -3.57
N VAL A 42 8.55 -38.48 -3.42
CA VAL A 42 8.34 -39.91 -3.16
C VAL A 42 7.66 -40.14 -1.81
N LEU A 43 8.02 -39.42 -0.74
CA LEU A 43 7.37 -39.50 0.57
C LEU A 43 5.94 -38.94 0.54
N GLY A 44 5.70 -37.88 -0.22
CA GLY A 44 4.35 -37.35 -0.49
C GLY A 44 3.49 -38.37 -1.24
N TRP A 45 4.07 -39.03 -2.24
CA TRP A 45 3.44 -40.12 -2.98
C TRP A 45 3.14 -41.32 -2.08
N ALA A 46 4.11 -41.74 -1.25
CA ALA A 46 3.99 -42.85 -0.31
C ALA A 46 2.95 -42.56 0.79
N TRP A 47 2.89 -41.34 1.31
CA TRP A 47 1.89 -40.93 2.29
C TRP A 47 0.46 -40.99 1.73
N VAL A 48 0.27 -40.69 0.44
CA VAL A 48 -1.02 -40.85 -0.24
C VAL A 48 -1.33 -42.30 -0.54
N ALA A 49 -0.35 -43.11 -0.97
CA ALA A 49 -0.54 -44.55 -1.10
C ALA A 49 -0.96 -45.20 0.23
N LEU A 50 -0.44 -44.72 1.35
CA LEU A 50 -0.78 -45.16 2.71
C LEU A 50 -2.11 -44.60 3.25
N ARG A 51 -2.67 -43.56 2.62
CA ARG A 51 -3.93 -42.91 3.02
C ARG A 51 -5.04 -43.05 1.98
N GLN A 52 -4.82 -43.82 0.92
CA GLN A 52 -5.95 -44.27 0.11
C GLN A 52 -6.88 -45.04 1.05
N PRO A 53 -8.14 -44.61 1.21
CA PRO A 53 -9.10 -45.41 1.95
C PRO A 53 -9.12 -46.79 1.28
N ARG A 54 -8.97 -47.85 2.06
CA ARG A 54 -9.27 -49.20 1.58
C ARG A 54 -10.65 -49.11 0.95
N ALA A 55 -10.74 -49.43 -0.35
CA ALA A 55 -11.94 -49.30 -1.15
C ALA A 55 -13.15 -49.88 -0.38
N GLY A 56 -13.99 -49.02 0.17
CA GLY A 56 -15.03 -49.45 1.09
C GLY A 56 -15.92 -48.33 1.63
N GLU A 57 -15.37 -47.18 2.03
CA GLU A 57 -16.17 -46.16 2.73
C GLU A 57 -15.93 -44.72 2.22
N ALA A 58 -17.01 -44.13 1.69
CA ALA A 58 -17.29 -42.71 1.42
C ALA A 58 -16.67 -42.00 0.18
N GLY A 59 -17.56 -41.49 -0.69
CA GLY A 59 -17.42 -40.15 -1.33
C GLY A 59 -16.32 -39.89 -2.36
N ALA A 60 -16.09 -40.79 -3.33
CA ALA A 60 -14.96 -40.80 -4.27
C ALA A 60 -14.62 -39.49 -5.05
N GLY A 61 -15.54 -38.51 -5.16
CA GLY A 61 -15.29 -37.27 -5.92
C GLY A 61 -14.64 -36.13 -5.13
N GLY A 62 -15.00 -35.97 -3.85
CA GLY A 62 -14.53 -34.84 -3.01
C GLY A 62 -13.11 -35.05 -2.48
N ASP A 63 -12.76 -36.29 -2.16
CA ASP A 63 -11.46 -36.63 -1.58
C ASP A 63 -10.31 -36.57 -2.60
N VAL A 64 -10.58 -36.90 -3.87
CA VAL A 64 -9.58 -36.80 -4.94
C VAL A 64 -9.23 -35.33 -5.23
N GLN A 65 -10.21 -34.43 -5.21
CA GLN A 65 -9.96 -32.99 -5.38
C GLN A 65 -9.18 -32.41 -4.20
N ALA A 66 -9.49 -32.82 -2.97
CA ALA A 66 -8.76 -32.39 -1.78
C ALA A 66 -7.30 -32.90 -1.76
N LEU A 67 -7.07 -34.15 -2.19
CA LEU A 67 -5.73 -34.72 -2.34
C LEU A 67 -4.94 -34.01 -3.44
N ARG A 68 -5.55 -33.77 -4.61
CA ARG A 68 -4.92 -33.03 -5.72
C ARG A 68 -4.54 -31.61 -5.32
N ALA A 69 -5.43 -30.90 -4.61
CA ALA A 69 -5.12 -29.58 -4.07
C ALA A 69 -3.95 -29.61 -3.08
N GLY A 70 -3.90 -30.63 -2.23
CA GLY A 70 -2.78 -30.87 -1.31
C GLY A 70 -1.45 -31.12 -2.04
N PHE A 71 -1.45 -31.95 -3.08
CA PHE A 71 -0.27 -32.23 -3.91
C PHE A 71 0.26 -30.99 -4.62
N THR A 72 -0.62 -30.26 -5.31
CA THR A 72 -0.24 -29.03 -6.00
C THR A 72 0.37 -28.04 -5.01
N GLN A 73 -0.23 -27.90 -3.83
CA GLN A 73 0.30 -27.02 -2.79
C GLN A 73 1.69 -27.47 -2.31
N TRP A 74 1.88 -28.78 -2.08
CA TRP A 74 3.14 -29.32 -1.61
C TRP A 74 4.26 -29.21 -2.66
N LEU A 75 3.95 -29.55 -3.92
CA LEU A 75 4.86 -29.39 -5.05
C LEU A 75 5.27 -27.92 -5.24
N THR A 76 4.31 -26.99 -5.20
CA THR A 76 4.60 -25.56 -5.28
C THR A 76 5.52 -25.12 -4.14
N GLN A 77 5.29 -25.58 -2.91
CA GLN A 77 6.19 -25.28 -1.78
C GLN A 77 7.59 -25.84 -1.99
N ALA A 78 7.71 -27.08 -2.46
CA ALA A 78 8.98 -27.72 -2.72
C ALA A 78 9.76 -26.99 -3.82
N LEU A 79 9.10 -26.62 -4.92
CA LEU A 79 9.68 -25.83 -6.00
C LEU A 79 10.13 -24.43 -5.55
N VAL A 80 9.34 -23.77 -4.69
CA VAL A 80 9.72 -22.46 -4.12
C VAL A 80 10.97 -22.60 -3.23
N VAL A 81 11.00 -23.60 -2.35
CA VAL A 81 12.16 -23.85 -1.48
C VAL A 81 13.39 -24.19 -2.31
N PHE A 82 13.25 -25.05 -3.32
CA PHE A 82 14.32 -25.37 -4.27
C PHE A 82 14.84 -24.11 -4.98
N GLY A 83 13.93 -23.30 -5.53
CA GLY A 83 14.29 -22.04 -6.20
C GLY A 83 15.04 -21.07 -5.29
N VAL A 84 14.66 -20.98 -4.00
CA VAL A 84 15.38 -20.16 -3.01
C VAL A 84 16.80 -20.68 -2.78
N PHE A 85 17.00 -21.99 -2.62
CA PHE A 85 18.34 -22.55 -2.46
C PHE A 85 19.22 -22.36 -3.69
N VAL A 86 18.67 -22.53 -4.90
CA VAL A 86 19.38 -22.25 -6.15
C VAL A 86 19.78 -20.78 -6.23
N ALA A 87 18.86 -19.85 -5.89
CA ALA A 87 19.16 -18.42 -5.89
C ALA A 87 20.24 -18.06 -4.87
N LEU A 88 20.19 -18.61 -3.65
CA LEU A 88 21.22 -18.41 -2.62
C LEU A 88 22.59 -18.95 -3.08
N GLY A 89 22.63 -20.14 -3.69
CA GLY A 89 23.87 -20.69 -4.24
C GLY A 89 24.43 -19.85 -5.39
N ALA A 90 23.57 -19.30 -6.24
CA ALA A 90 23.99 -18.39 -7.30
C ALA A 90 24.52 -17.05 -6.76
N VAL A 91 23.88 -16.49 -5.73
CA VAL A 91 24.37 -15.28 -5.03
C VAL A 91 25.74 -15.53 -4.40
N ASP A 92 25.90 -16.67 -3.70
CA ASP A 92 27.15 -17.07 -3.06
C ASP A 92 28.29 -17.21 -4.08
N MET A 93 28.00 -17.86 -5.21
CA MET A 93 28.92 -18.00 -6.34
C MET A 93 29.34 -16.63 -6.90
N VAL A 94 28.40 -15.72 -7.12
CA VAL A 94 28.70 -14.37 -7.62
C VAL A 94 29.55 -13.60 -6.61
N GLY A 95 29.24 -13.67 -5.31
CA GLY A 95 30.06 -13.04 -4.27
C GLY A 95 31.49 -13.54 -4.27
N MET A 96 31.71 -14.84 -4.43
CA MET A 96 33.04 -15.44 -4.60
C MET A 96 33.74 -14.98 -5.88
N LEU A 97 33.04 -14.97 -7.02
CA LEU A 97 33.59 -14.53 -8.29
C LEU A 97 34.00 -13.05 -8.26
N LEU A 98 33.21 -12.20 -7.62
CA LEU A 98 33.54 -10.78 -7.44
C LEU A 98 34.79 -10.58 -6.57
N LEU A 99 35.01 -11.45 -5.58
CA LEU A 99 36.16 -11.38 -4.68
C LEU A 99 37.45 -11.91 -5.32
N LEU A 100 37.35 -13.02 -6.05
CA LEU A 100 38.48 -13.74 -6.65
C LEU A 100 38.83 -13.26 -8.07
N GLY A 101 37.89 -12.61 -8.76
CA GLY A 101 38.09 -12.08 -10.10
C GLY A 101 39.19 -11.00 -10.18
N PRO A 102 39.54 -10.56 -11.41
CA PRO A 102 40.44 -9.40 -11.59
C PRO A 102 39.92 -8.23 -10.74
N PRO A 103 40.79 -7.34 -10.22
CA PRO A 103 40.43 -6.36 -9.19
C PRO A 103 39.34 -5.41 -9.70
N VAL A 104 38.08 -5.84 -9.60
CA VAL A 104 36.92 -4.97 -9.66
C VAL A 104 37.00 -4.20 -8.36
N ARG A 105 37.51 -2.97 -8.44
CA ARG A 105 37.62 -2.10 -7.27
C ARG A 105 36.22 -2.06 -6.66
N ILE A 106 36.09 -2.38 -5.38
CA ILE A 106 34.81 -2.31 -4.64
C ILE A 106 34.00 -1.03 -5.02
N PRO A 107 34.63 0.15 -5.22
CA PRO A 107 33.97 1.32 -5.81
C PRO A 107 33.24 1.14 -7.16
N THR A 108 33.75 0.37 -8.13
CA THR A 108 33.05 0.13 -9.42
C THR A 108 31.82 -0.74 -9.26
N VAL A 109 31.83 -1.66 -8.30
CA VAL A 109 30.66 -2.46 -7.94
C VAL A 109 29.59 -1.58 -7.29
N TYR A 110 29.98 -0.75 -6.32
CA TYR A 110 29.07 0.23 -5.72
C TYR A 110 28.55 1.23 -6.75
N ALA A 111 29.40 1.69 -7.67
CA ALA A 111 29.01 2.57 -8.77
C ALA A 111 28.03 1.88 -9.73
N ALA A 112 28.21 0.59 -10.04
CA ALA A 112 27.27 -0.17 -10.85
C ALA A 112 25.92 -0.35 -10.14
N VAL A 113 25.92 -0.72 -8.86
CA VAL A 113 24.68 -0.81 -8.05
C VAL A 113 23.98 0.55 -7.98
N ALA A 114 24.73 1.63 -7.75
CA ALA A 114 24.20 2.99 -7.73
C ALA A 114 23.66 3.43 -9.10
N ALA A 115 24.34 3.06 -10.19
CA ALA A 115 23.89 3.35 -11.56
C ALA A 115 22.60 2.60 -11.91
N ILE A 116 22.49 1.31 -11.54
CA ILE A 116 21.27 0.54 -11.78
C ILE A 116 20.14 1.05 -10.87
N ALA A 117 20.42 1.37 -9.60
CA ALA A 117 19.44 2.01 -8.71
C ALA A 117 18.97 3.37 -9.25
N GLY A 118 19.88 4.17 -9.85
CA GLY A 118 19.55 5.40 -10.56
C GLY A 118 18.66 5.17 -11.80
N ALA A 119 18.87 4.06 -12.51
CA ALA A 119 18.06 3.65 -13.66
C ALA A 119 16.67 3.09 -13.30
N VAL A 120 16.45 2.65 -12.05
CA VAL A 120 15.12 2.23 -11.57
C VAL A 120 14.14 3.38 -11.60
N ARG A 121 14.57 4.59 -11.20
CA ARG A 121 13.69 5.74 -11.06
C ARG A 121 12.93 6.10 -12.35
N PRO A 122 13.57 6.28 -13.53
CA PRO A 122 12.85 6.56 -14.77
C PRO A 122 11.98 5.39 -15.25
N LEU A 123 12.38 4.15 -14.97
CA LEU A 123 11.58 2.96 -15.32
C LEU A 123 10.30 2.89 -14.47
N LEU A 124 10.45 3.12 -13.16
CA LEU A 124 9.35 3.21 -12.22
C LEU A 124 8.42 4.37 -12.60
N GLN A 125 8.97 5.54 -12.94
CA GLN A 125 8.18 6.68 -13.42
C GLN A 125 7.37 6.35 -14.68
N ARG A 126 7.99 5.81 -15.74
CA ARG A 126 7.28 5.42 -16.98
C ARG A 126 6.21 4.36 -16.75
N PHE A 127 6.43 3.47 -15.78
CA PHE A 127 5.44 2.48 -15.39
C PHE A 127 4.26 3.12 -14.67
N LEU A 128 4.54 3.99 -13.70
CA LEU A 128 3.51 4.68 -12.91
C LEU A 128 2.71 5.69 -13.75
N GLN A 129 3.24 6.16 -14.89
CA GLN A 129 2.53 6.99 -15.88
C GLN A 129 1.42 6.23 -16.63
N GLN A 130 1.27 4.91 -16.44
CA GLN A 130 0.15 4.16 -16.99
C GLN A 130 -1.13 4.50 -16.23
N ASN A 131 -1.77 5.59 -16.66
CA ASN A 131 -3.06 6.07 -16.17
C ASN A 131 -4.13 4.99 -16.33
N GLY A 132 -4.47 4.32 -15.23
CA GLY A 132 -5.62 3.43 -15.10
C GLY A 132 -5.57 2.10 -15.89
N LYS A 133 -4.86 2.07 -17.03
CA LYS A 133 -4.79 0.88 -17.88
C LYS A 133 -4.24 -0.31 -17.09
N PRO A 134 -4.91 -1.48 -17.14
CA PRO A 134 -4.41 -2.68 -16.48
C PRO A 134 -2.99 -2.94 -16.96
N VAL A 135 -2.09 -3.21 -16.00
CA VAL A 135 -0.68 -3.44 -16.27
C VAL A 135 -0.58 -4.48 -17.37
N ARG A 136 -0.14 -4.06 -18.56
CA ARG A 136 0.06 -5.03 -19.63
C ARG A 136 1.13 -5.99 -19.11
N LEU A 137 0.87 -7.29 -19.22
CA LEU A 137 1.77 -8.38 -18.81
C LEU A 137 3.26 -8.12 -19.14
N PRO A 138 3.65 -7.48 -20.28
CA PRO A 138 5.05 -7.15 -20.56
C PRO A 138 5.71 -6.28 -19.50
N TYR A 139 5.02 -5.27 -18.95
CA TYR A 139 5.65 -4.32 -18.03
C TYR A 139 5.87 -4.92 -16.63
N ALA A 140 4.92 -5.71 -16.13
CA ALA A 140 5.10 -6.44 -14.87
C ALA A 140 6.26 -7.44 -14.97
N LEU A 141 6.41 -8.12 -16.12
CA LEU A 141 7.52 -9.03 -16.37
C LEU A 141 8.86 -8.29 -16.45
N VAL A 142 8.92 -7.16 -17.17
CA VAL A 142 10.13 -6.33 -17.25
C VAL A 142 10.51 -5.77 -15.88
N ALA A 143 9.56 -5.21 -15.13
CA ALA A 143 9.80 -4.73 -13.78
C ALA A 143 10.27 -5.86 -12.85
N GLY A 144 9.66 -7.04 -12.94
CA GLY A 144 10.09 -8.24 -12.21
C GLY A 144 11.49 -8.69 -12.57
N ALA A 145 11.85 -8.70 -13.86
CA ALA A 145 13.19 -9.06 -14.32
C ALA A 145 14.25 -8.05 -13.84
N VAL A 146 13.96 -6.75 -13.95
CA VAL A 146 14.86 -5.69 -13.45
C VAL A 146 15.02 -5.78 -11.94
N ALA A 147 13.93 -5.98 -11.20
CA ALA A 147 13.94 -6.18 -9.75
C ALA A 147 14.78 -7.38 -9.35
N PHE A 148 14.62 -8.51 -10.05
CA PHE A 148 15.38 -9.72 -9.81
C PHE A 148 16.88 -9.50 -10.04
N LEU A 149 17.25 -8.92 -11.19
CA LEU A 149 18.66 -8.65 -11.51
C LEU A 149 19.30 -7.69 -10.50
N LEU A 150 18.58 -6.66 -10.07
CA LEU A 150 19.02 -5.72 -9.05
C LEU A 150 19.24 -6.38 -7.70
N LEU A 151 18.24 -7.12 -7.22
CA LEU A 151 18.32 -7.82 -5.95
C LEU A 151 19.45 -8.84 -5.98
N PHE A 152 19.57 -9.59 -7.07
CA PHE A 152 20.65 -10.55 -7.27
C PHE A 152 22.03 -9.90 -7.26
N ALA A 153 22.19 -8.76 -7.95
CA ALA A 153 23.43 -7.98 -7.93
C ALA A 153 23.75 -7.51 -6.50
N ILE A 154 22.82 -6.82 -5.83
CA ILE A 154 23.00 -6.31 -4.46
C ILE A 154 23.40 -7.45 -3.50
N LEU A 155 22.68 -8.58 -3.55
CA LEU A 155 22.98 -9.73 -2.72
C LEU A 155 24.34 -10.34 -3.05
N GLY A 156 24.72 -10.43 -4.33
CA GLY A 156 26.04 -10.90 -4.76
C GLY A 156 27.17 -10.00 -4.23
N VAL A 157 26.98 -8.69 -4.26
CA VAL A 157 27.93 -7.72 -3.67
C VAL A 157 28.01 -7.90 -2.15
N LEU A 158 26.87 -7.98 -1.47
CA LEU A 158 26.83 -8.20 -0.03
C LEU A 158 27.45 -9.53 0.38
N ALA A 159 27.34 -10.57 -0.45
CA ALA A 159 27.97 -11.87 -0.24
C ALA A 159 29.50 -11.82 -0.28
N THR A 160 30.13 -10.77 -0.85
CA THR A 160 31.58 -10.59 -0.78
C THR A 160 32.08 -10.38 0.65
N VAL A 161 31.27 -9.77 1.53
CA VAL A 161 31.63 -9.44 2.92
C VAL A 161 31.83 -10.70 3.77
N PRO A 162 30.88 -11.65 3.87
CA PRO A 162 31.11 -12.87 4.64
C PRO A 162 32.27 -13.70 4.08
N HIS A 163 32.48 -13.71 2.76
CA HIS A 163 33.65 -14.35 2.17
C HIS A 163 34.95 -13.66 2.61
N TYR A 164 35.07 -12.34 2.45
CA TYR A 164 36.24 -11.58 2.90
C TYR A 164 36.57 -11.83 4.38
N LEU A 165 35.54 -11.87 5.24
CA LEU A 165 35.68 -12.14 6.67
C LEU A 165 36.09 -13.59 6.97
N ALA A 166 35.51 -14.57 6.27
CA ALA A 166 35.83 -15.98 6.44
C ALA A 166 37.30 -16.28 6.11
N TRP A 167 37.87 -15.56 5.13
CA TRP A 167 39.28 -15.63 4.74
C TRP A 167 40.17 -14.63 5.49
N ALA A 168 39.61 -13.86 6.43
CA ALA A 168 40.32 -12.87 7.24
C ALA A 168 41.17 -11.86 6.43
N GLY A 169 40.73 -11.51 5.21
CA GLY A 169 41.48 -10.63 4.30
C GLY A 169 42.69 -11.26 3.60
N ARG A 170 42.96 -12.56 3.79
CA ARG A 170 44.07 -13.31 3.15
C ARG A 170 43.70 -13.82 1.76
N LEU A 171 43.22 -12.91 0.90
CA LEU A 171 42.73 -13.28 -0.43
C LEU A 171 43.85 -13.48 -1.45
N ASP A 172 45.00 -12.85 -1.24
CA ASP A 172 46.18 -13.00 -2.10
C ASP A 172 46.79 -14.41 -2.00
N ASP A 173 46.70 -15.02 -0.82
CA ASP A 173 47.07 -16.43 -0.60
C ASP A 173 46.15 -17.35 -1.42
N VAL A 174 44.85 -17.09 -1.43
CA VAL A 174 43.85 -17.90 -2.16
C VAL A 174 44.03 -17.81 -3.69
N ARG A 175 44.52 -16.67 -4.22
CA ARG A 175 44.73 -16.44 -5.66
C ARG A 175 45.93 -17.21 -6.24
N THR A 176 46.84 -17.68 -5.39
CA THR A 176 48.14 -18.25 -5.81
C THR A 176 48.26 -19.76 -5.56
N TRP A 177 47.22 -20.43 -5.05
CA TRP A 177 47.27 -21.83 -4.65
C TRP A 177 47.09 -22.83 -5.80
N ASP A 178 48.04 -23.76 -5.91
CA ASP A 178 47.90 -25.03 -6.63
C ASP A 178 47.20 -26.08 -5.73
N PRO A 179 46.32 -26.96 -6.25
CA PRO A 179 45.50 -27.91 -5.47
C PRO A 179 46.34 -28.94 -4.68
N PRO A 180 45.88 -29.41 -3.49
CA PRO A 180 44.49 -29.79 -3.22
C PRO A 180 43.77 -28.94 -2.15
N TRP A 181 42.72 -28.29 -2.61
CA TRP A 181 41.82 -27.37 -1.91
C TRP A 181 41.17 -27.88 -0.60
N PRO A 182 40.74 -29.15 -0.41
CA PRO A 182 39.90 -29.51 0.76
C PRO A 182 40.63 -29.45 2.11
N VAL A 183 41.95 -29.72 2.13
CA VAL A 183 42.73 -29.84 3.37
C VAL A 183 43.23 -28.48 3.87
N VAL A 184 43.49 -27.55 2.95
CA VAL A 184 43.97 -26.20 3.28
C VAL A 184 42.82 -25.29 3.72
N LEU A 185 41.64 -25.45 3.11
CA LEU A 185 40.39 -24.78 3.49
C LEU A 185 40.03 -24.96 4.98
N ALA A 186 40.17 -26.18 5.49
CA ALA A 186 39.80 -26.49 6.87
C ALA A 186 40.76 -25.90 7.93
N ARG A 187 41.99 -25.51 7.56
CA ARG A 187 43.01 -25.00 8.50
C ARG A 187 43.06 -23.48 8.62
N GLN A 188 42.50 -22.74 7.67
CA GLN A 188 42.66 -21.28 7.60
C GLN A 188 41.35 -20.46 7.66
N LEU A 189 40.19 -21.11 7.61
CA LEU A 189 38.90 -20.49 7.90
C LEU A 189 38.89 -19.99 9.35
N ASP A 190 38.85 -18.67 9.55
CA ASP A 190 38.66 -18.08 10.88
C ASP A 190 37.18 -18.12 11.25
N LEU A 191 36.71 -19.34 11.54
CA LEU A 191 35.33 -19.60 11.95
C LEU A 191 34.96 -18.80 13.20
N THR A 192 35.94 -18.51 14.07
CA THR A 192 35.74 -17.71 15.26
C THR A 192 35.36 -16.27 14.90
N ARG A 193 36.11 -15.59 14.01
CA ARG A 193 35.76 -14.26 13.51
C ARG A 193 34.40 -14.25 12.81
N LEU A 194 34.15 -15.21 11.94
CA LEU A 194 32.88 -15.31 11.20
C LEU A 194 31.68 -15.48 12.16
N VAL A 195 31.81 -16.34 13.17
CA VAL A 195 30.79 -16.56 14.20
C VAL A 195 30.54 -15.30 15.01
N TRP A 196 31.59 -14.61 15.49
CA TRP A 196 31.42 -13.39 16.29
C TRP A 196 30.83 -12.24 15.49
N VAL A 197 31.25 -12.04 14.24
CA VAL A 197 30.68 -10.99 13.38
C VAL A 197 29.23 -11.30 13.04
N THR A 198 28.91 -12.56 12.71
CA THR A 198 27.54 -12.97 12.41
C THR A 198 26.65 -12.87 13.65
N ALA A 199 27.16 -13.24 14.83
CA ALA A 199 26.46 -13.06 16.09
C ALA A 199 26.23 -11.57 16.42
N GLY A 200 27.24 -10.72 16.19
CA GLY A 200 27.14 -9.27 16.36
C GLY A 200 26.13 -8.62 15.42
N LEU A 201 26.18 -8.95 14.13
CA LEU A 201 25.20 -8.51 13.13
C LEU A 201 23.80 -9.06 13.43
N GLY A 202 23.71 -10.30 13.89
CA GLY A 202 22.45 -10.92 14.31
C GLY A 202 21.85 -10.23 15.52
N LEU A 203 22.66 -9.86 16.52
CA LEU A 203 22.24 -9.09 17.68
C LEU A 203 21.80 -7.69 17.28
N LEU A 204 22.53 -7.02 16.40
CA LEU A 204 22.15 -5.71 15.86
C LEU A 204 20.83 -5.78 15.09
N ALA A 205 20.68 -6.77 14.21
CA ALA A 205 19.44 -7.00 13.46
C ALA A 205 18.28 -7.30 14.41
N TRP A 206 18.52 -8.10 15.46
CA TRP A 206 17.51 -8.37 16.49
C TRP A 206 17.12 -7.11 17.25
N ALA A 207 18.09 -6.32 17.73
CA ALA A 207 17.85 -5.08 18.45
C ALA A 207 17.08 -4.06 17.61
N MET A 208 17.51 -3.83 16.37
CA MET A 208 16.80 -2.99 15.40
C MET A 208 15.41 -3.55 15.08
N GLY A 209 15.28 -4.87 14.99
CA GLY A 209 14.03 -5.57 14.73
C GLY A 209 12.94 -5.30 15.76
N ARG A 210 13.30 -4.95 17.00
CA ARG A 210 12.32 -4.64 18.07
C ARG A 210 11.66 -3.26 17.92
N MET A 211 12.20 -2.39 17.07
CA MET A 211 11.72 -1.01 16.92
C MET A 211 10.74 -0.90 15.74
N LEU A 212 9.52 -1.43 15.88
CA LEU A 212 8.57 -1.50 14.76
C LEU A 212 8.22 -0.14 14.14
N ILE A 213 8.21 0.92 14.95
CA ILE A 213 8.01 2.32 14.51
C ILE A 213 9.00 2.72 13.40
N PHE A 214 10.19 2.10 13.38
CA PHE A 214 11.20 2.35 12.37
C PHE A 214 10.71 2.01 10.95
N VAL A 215 9.86 0.99 10.78
CA VAL A 215 9.35 0.57 9.46
C VAL A 215 8.64 1.72 8.75
N ASN A 216 7.85 2.49 9.50
CA ASN A 216 7.09 3.63 9.00
C ASN A 216 7.96 4.89 8.93
N ARG A 217 8.79 5.17 9.95
CA ARG A 217 9.62 6.38 10.00
C ARG A 217 10.80 6.38 9.03
N SER A 218 11.28 5.21 8.61
CA SER A 218 12.40 5.09 7.65
C SER A 218 11.93 5.21 6.19
N SER A 219 10.68 5.59 5.94
CA SER A 219 10.05 5.63 4.62
C SER A 219 9.77 7.08 4.18
N LEU A 220 9.36 7.27 2.92
CA LEU A 220 8.98 8.59 2.41
C LEU A 220 7.70 9.14 3.06
N TYR A 221 6.90 8.29 3.70
CA TYR A 221 5.69 8.68 4.43
C TYR A 221 5.95 9.84 5.40
N ALA A 222 7.00 9.77 6.23
CA ALA A 222 7.25 10.79 7.25
C ALA A 222 7.55 12.18 6.63
N VAL A 223 8.21 12.21 5.46
CA VAL A 223 8.49 13.45 4.74
C VAL A 223 7.22 13.99 4.08
N TYR A 224 6.41 13.11 3.49
CA TYR A 224 5.14 13.46 2.86
C TYR A 224 4.13 14.03 3.88
N GLU A 225 3.95 13.31 4.99
CA GLU A 225 3.09 13.70 6.11
C GLU A 225 3.50 15.05 6.71
N ALA A 226 4.79 15.27 6.93
CA ALA A 226 5.28 16.56 7.45
C ALA A 226 5.05 17.73 6.48
N ARG A 227 5.03 17.49 5.16
CA ARG A 227 4.69 18.52 4.17
C ARG A 227 3.19 18.85 4.22
N LEU A 228 2.33 17.83 4.19
CA LEU A 228 0.88 18.01 4.30
C LEU A 228 0.49 18.74 5.59
N ARG A 229 1.05 18.31 6.73
CA ARG A 229 0.80 18.95 8.03
C ARG A 229 1.13 20.45 7.97
N ARG A 230 2.28 20.83 7.43
CA ARG A 230 2.71 22.24 7.35
C ARG A 230 1.88 23.05 6.36
N ALA A 231 1.61 22.50 5.18
CA ALA A 231 0.90 23.20 4.11
C ALA A 231 -0.57 23.48 4.43
N TYR A 232 -1.24 22.60 5.16
CA TYR A 232 -2.66 22.76 5.49
C TYR A 232 -2.87 23.14 6.96
N LEU A 233 -2.52 22.26 7.90
CA LEU A 233 -2.77 22.52 9.33
C LEU A 233 -1.87 23.64 9.88
N GLY A 234 -0.60 23.68 9.47
CA GLY A 234 0.34 24.74 9.85
C GLY A 234 -0.03 26.09 9.25
N ALA A 235 -0.42 26.15 7.97
CA ALA A 235 -0.85 27.38 7.32
C ALA A 235 -2.09 27.99 8.00
N SER A 236 -3.00 27.16 8.51
CA SER A 236 -4.20 27.60 9.23
C SER A 236 -4.01 27.72 10.75
N ASN A 237 -2.79 27.53 11.29
CA ASN A 237 -2.52 27.58 12.72
C ASN A 237 -2.31 29.03 13.19
N PRO A 238 -3.22 29.64 13.97
CA PRO A 238 -3.08 31.03 14.39
C PRO A 238 -1.81 31.28 15.21
N LYS A 239 -1.32 30.27 15.93
CA LYS A 239 -0.09 30.36 16.73
C LYS A 239 1.16 30.58 15.87
N ARG A 240 1.12 30.24 14.57
CA ARG A 240 2.21 30.50 13.62
C ARG A 240 2.16 31.89 13.00
N LEU A 241 0.97 32.49 12.91
CA LEU A 241 0.77 33.84 12.39
C LEU A 241 1.21 34.91 13.41
N GLY A 242 1.27 34.52 14.69
CA GLY A 242 2.01 35.19 15.75
C GLY A 242 1.16 36.04 16.70
N ASP A 243 1.48 35.91 17.99
CA ASP A 243 1.60 37.02 18.96
C ASP A 243 3.10 37.32 19.17
N GLU A 244 3.46 38.41 19.87
CA GLU A 244 4.77 39.03 20.29
C GLU A 244 6.14 38.55 19.74
N ARG A 245 6.34 37.30 19.32
CA ARG A 245 7.60 36.72 18.77
C ARG A 245 7.70 36.73 17.24
N GLY A 246 6.68 37.22 16.54
CA GLY A 246 6.62 37.27 15.08
C GLY A 246 6.25 35.93 14.41
N PRO A 247 5.96 35.94 13.10
CA PRO A 247 5.46 34.78 12.39
C PRO A 247 6.51 33.67 12.28
N ILE A 248 6.11 32.43 12.57
CA ILE A 248 6.99 31.25 12.48
C ILE A 248 6.98 30.76 11.02
N PRO A 249 8.15 30.64 10.36
CA PRO A 249 8.22 30.16 8.98
C PRO A 249 7.54 28.79 8.79
N LEU A 250 6.77 28.63 7.71
CA LEU A 250 6.17 27.34 7.35
C LEU A 250 7.21 26.24 7.10
N ALA A 251 8.47 26.60 6.83
CA ALA A 251 9.55 25.64 6.66
C ALA A 251 9.90 24.90 7.97
N GLU A 252 9.65 25.52 9.13
CA GLU A 252 9.96 24.94 10.44
C GLU A 252 8.82 24.03 10.93
N SER A 253 9.14 22.97 11.67
CA SER A 253 8.13 22.11 12.30
C SER A 253 7.63 22.75 13.60
N HIS A 254 6.31 22.78 13.82
CA HIS A 254 5.72 23.29 15.06
C HIS A 254 4.85 22.19 15.70
N PRO A 255 4.98 21.93 17.02
CA PRO A 255 4.28 20.82 17.69
C PRO A 255 2.76 20.97 17.64
N ASP A 256 2.24 22.21 17.67
CA ASP A 256 0.81 22.48 17.65
C ASP A 256 0.18 22.42 16.24
N ASP A 257 0.92 22.01 15.21
CA ASP A 257 0.33 21.79 13.88
C ASP A 257 -0.43 20.46 13.79
N GLY A 258 -0.16 19.53 14.70
CA GLY A 258 -0.82 18.23 14.73
C GLY A 258 -2.16 18.32 15.45
N ILE A 259 -3.23 17.89 14.79
CA ILE A 259 -4.54 17.71 15.42
C ILE A 259 -4.75 16.20 15.63
N ALA A 260 -4.99 15.79 16.87
CA ALA A 260 -5.37 14.42 17.16
C ALA A 260 -6.75 14.13 16.53
N LEU A 261 -6.94 12.97 15.89
CA LEU A 261 -8.21 12.62 15.27
C LEU A 261 -9.39 12.72 16.26
N ALA A 262 -9.14 12.35 17.51
CA ALA A 262 -10.06 12.46 18.64
C ALA A 262 -10.55 13.88 18.97
N GLN A 263 -9.82 14.91 18.54
CA GLN A 263 -10.15 16.32 18.77
C GLN A 263 -10.70 16.97 17.50
N TYR A 264 -10.77 16.21 16.39
CA TYR A 264 -11.13 16.72 15.09
C TYR A 264 -12.63 16.53 14.84
N HIS A 265 -13.40 17.50 15.31
CA HIS A 265 -14.86 17.55 15.21
C HIS A 265 -15.32 18.84 14.49
N PRO A 266 -14.99 19.02 13.19
CA PRO A 266 -15.44 20.19 12.43
C PRO A 266 -16.97 20.37 12.45
N GLU A 267 -17.73 19.28 12.59
CA GLU A 267 -19.19 19.29 12.67
C GLU A 267 -19.75 20.04 13.88
N GLU A 268 -19.01 20.11 14.98
CA GLU A 268 -19.43 20.88 16.16
C GLU A 268 -19.38 22.39 15.91
N LEU A 269 -18.60 22.83 14.92
CA LEU A 269 -18.44 24.23 14.51
C LEU A 269 -19.17 24.53 13.19
N GLY A 270 -20.11 23.66 12.77
CA GLY A 270 -20.88 23.83 11.53
C GLY A 270 -20.16 23.41 10.24
N GLY A 271 -18.97 22.80 10.37
CA GLY A 271 -18.26 22.16 9.27
C GLY A 271 -18.84 20.78 8.91
N PRO A 272 -18.37 20.16 7.82
CA PRO A 272 -18.81 18.81 7.45
C PRO A 272 -18.14 17.74 8.31
N VAL A 273 -18.85 16.65 8.61
CA VAL A 273 -18.23 15.44 9.16
C VAL A 273 -17.24 14.89 8.13
N HIS A 274 -15.97 14.76 8.53
CA HIS A 274 -14.92 14.28 7.65
C HIS A 274 -14.77 12.76 7.75
N LEU A 275 -14.88 12.07 6.62
CA LEU A 275 -14.54 10.66 6.47
C LEU A 275 -13.27 10.51 5.65
N ILE A 276 -12.24 9.89 6.22
CA ILE A 276 -10.96 9.64 5.58
C ILE A 276 -10.94 8.19 5.09
N ASN A 277 -10.76 8.02 3.78
CA ASN A 277 -10.79 6.70 3.14
C ASN A 277 -9.37 6.20 2.85
N VAL A 278 -9.07 4.99 3.30
CA VAL A 278 -7.81 4.31 3.07
C VAL A 278 -8.06 2.87 2.60
N THR A 279 -7.07 2.27 1.98
CA THR A 279 -7.13 0.87 1.55
C THR A 279 -6.28 0.00 2.46
N VAL A 280 -6.88 -1.05 3.03
CA VAL A 280 -6.13 -2.12 3.69
C VAL A 280 -5.71 -3.12 2.61
N ASN A 281 -4.41 -3.28 2.38
CA ASN A 281 -3.91 -4.19 1.36
C ASN A 281 -4.01 -5.65 1.82
N GLU A 282 -4.46 -6.53 0.93
CA GLU A 282 -4.66 -7.94 1.23
C GLU A 282 -4.40 -8.81 0.00
N THR A 283 -3.19 -9.37 -0.09
CA THR A 283 -2.76 -10.24 -1.20
C THR A 283 -2.66 -11.71 -0.82
N ILE A 284 -2.58 -12.04 0.48
CA ILE A 284 -2.21 -13.39 0.94
C ILE A 284 -3.27 -14.11 1.77
N ASP A 285 -4.36 -13.45 2.19
CA ASP A 285 -5.38 -14.13 2.98
C ASP A 285 -6.71 -14.33 2.25
N GLY A 286 -7.28 -15.53 2.43
CA GLY A 286 -8.62 -15.91 1.99
C GLY A 286 -9.60 -16.04 3.16
N ARG A 287 -9.16 -15.80 4.41
CA ARG A 287 -10.00 -15.87 5.62
C ARG A 287 -11.02 -14.75 5.71
N SER A 288 -10.65 -13.54 5.30
CA SER A 288 -11.58 -12.41 5.18
C SER A 288 -12.66 -12.67 4.14
N GLN A 289 -12.45 -13.69 3.27
CA GLN A 289 -13.23 -13.92 2.07
C GLN A 289 -13.44 -12.60 1.35
N VAL A 290 -12.36 -11.85 1.03
CA VAL A 290 -12.48 -10.70 0.11
C VAL A 290 -13.37 -11.19 -1.03
N GLU A 291 -14.61 -10.67 -1.08
CA GLU A 291 -15.69 -11.34 -1.83
C GLU A 291 -15.37 -11.38 -3.34
N GLN A 292 -14.27 -10.72 -3.76
CA GLN A 292 -13.59 -10.84 -5.05
C GLN A 292 -12.05 -10.82 -4.88
N ARG A 293 -11.37 -11.94 -5.15
CA ARG A 293 -9.90 -12.10 -5.04
C ARG A 293 -9.09 -11.06 -5.84
N ASP A 294 -9.67 -10.52 -6.91
CA ASP A 294 -9.00 -9.55 -7.79
C ASP A 294 -8.83 -8.18 -7.14
N ARG A 295 -9.57 -7.86 -6.07
CA ARG A 295 -9.50 -6.55 -5.40
C ARG A 295 -8.20 -6.33 -4.63
N LYS A 296 -7.57 -7.41 -4.14
CA LYS A 296 -6.32 -7.39 -3.35
C LYS A 296 -6.29 -6.36 -2.20
N GLY A 297 -7.44 -6.00 -1.67
CA GLY A 297 -7.59 -5.00 -0.61
C GLY A 297 -9.04 -4.75 -0.25
N VAL A 298 -9.25 -4.16 0.93
CA VAL A 298 -10.57 -3.78 1.45
C VAL A 298 -10.59 -2.29 1.80
N SER A 299 -11.74 -1.66 1.58
CA SER A 299 -11.96 -0.26 1.99
C SER A 299 -11.93 -0.13 3.51
N LEU A 300 -11.29 0.92 4.00
CA LEU A 300 -11.31 1.36 5.38
C LEU A 300 -11.67 2.84 5.41
N ALA A 301 -12.74 3.19 6.13
CA ALA A 301 -13.22 4.55 6.27
C ALA A 301 -13.20 4.95 7.75
N ILE A 302 -12.55 6.06 8.04
CA ILE A 302 -12.30 6.54 9.40
C ILE A 302 -12.97 7.89 9.55
N GLY A 303 -13.71 8.09 10.63
CA GLY A 303 -14.33 9.37 10.94
C GLY A 303 -14.40 9.63 12.44
N PRO A 304 -14.94 10.77 12.86
CA PRO A 304 -15.00 11.17 14.27
C PRO A 304 -15.87 10.25 15.13
N GLY A 305 -16.81 9.51 14.55
CA GLY A 305 -17.69 8.57 15.27
C GLY A 305 -17.24 7.11 15.27
N GLY A 306 -16.28 6.73 14.42
CA GLY A 306 -15.82 5.36 14.35
C GLY A 306 -15.08 5.00 13.07
N VAL A 307 -15.01 3.70 12.82
CA VAL A 307 -14.30 3.10 11.70
C VAL A 307 -15.15 2.04 11.01
N SER A 308 -15.08 2.00 9.69
CA SER A 308 -15.75 1.00 8.85
C SER A 308 -14.73 0.28 7.99
N VAL A 309 -14.73 -1.05 8.01
CA VAL A 309 -13.82 -1.92 7.25
C VAL A 309 -14.62 -2.88 6.39
N GLY A 310 -14.40 -2.83 5.08
CA GLY A 310 -15.16 -3.60 4.11
C GLY A 310 -16.67 -3.36 4.25
N LEU A 311 -17.48 -4.32 3.80
CA LEU A 311 -18.93 -4.15 3.67
C LEU A 311 -19.72 -4.20 4.99
N ARG A 312 -19.19 -4.91 5.99
CA ARG A 312 -20.00 -5.38 7.13
C ARG A 312 -19.36 -5.15 8.49
N HIS A 313 -18.15 -4.60 8.56
CA HIS A 313 -17.44 -4.47 9.81
C HIS A 313 -17.35 -3.01 10.22
N HIS A 314 -17.99 -2.69 11.34
CA HIS A 314 -18.02 -1.35 11.90
C HIS A 314 -17.66 -1.41 13.37
N ALA A 315 -16.87 -0.44 13.81
CA ALA A 315 -16.61 -0.18 15.21
C ALA A 315 -16.78 1.31 15.49
N VAL A 316 -17.27 1.64 16.67
CA VAL A 316 -17.40 3.02 17.15
C VAL A 316 -16.30 3.33 18.14
N TRP A 317 -15.93 4.59 18.25
CA TRP A 317 -14.99 5.01 19.27
C TRP A 317 -15.70 5.10 20.63
N ASP A 318 -15.16 4.41 21.63
CA ASP A 318 -15.61 4.46 23.01
C ASP A 318 -14.52 5.13 23.87
N ALA A 319 -14.92 6.11 24.68
CA ALA A 319 -14.04 6.88 25.55
C ALA A 319 -13.55 6.09 26.79
N ALA A 320 -13.91 4.81 26.90
CA ALA A 320 -13.80 4.01 28.13
C ALA A 320 -12.40 3.50 28.54
N ALA A 321 -11.27 3.93 27.94
CA ALA A 321 -9.97 3.41 28.38
C ALA A 321 -9.41 4.19 29.58
N LYS A 322 -9.37 3.53 30.75
CA LYS A 322 -8.66 4.00 31.96
C LYS A 322 -7.18 4.25 31.64
N ALA A 323 -6.75 5.47 31.97
CA ALA A 323 -5.34 5.85 32.13
C ALA A 323 -4.58 4.75 32.92
N GLY A 324 -3.50 4.23 32.35
CA GLY A 324 -2.57 3.38 33.09
C GLY A 324 -1.88 4.19 34.20
N LEU A 325 -1.29 3.50 35.19
CA LEU A 325 -0.57 4.13 36.32
C LEU A 325 0.51 5.16 35.91
N TRP A 326 0.94 5.15 34.65
CA TRP A 326 2.03 5.99 34.12
C TRP A 326 1.64 6.86 32.91
N THR A 327 0.39 6.78 32.42
CA THR A 327 -0.05 7.50 31.21
C THR A 327 -1.41 8.15 31.40
N ARG A 328 -1.43 9.50 31.41
CA ARG A 328 -2.65 10.33 31.43
C ARG A 328 -3.38 10.41 30.08
N ALA A 329 -2.95 9.67 29.06
CA ALA A 329 -3.56 9.71 27.74
C ALA A 329 -4.88 8.92 27.73
N VAL A 330 -5.99 9.60 27.39
CA VAL A 330 -7.26 8.96 27.04
C VAL A 330 -7.03 8.18 25.74
N HIS A 331 -7.14 6.87 25.79
CA HIS A 331 -7.06 6.03 24.59
C HIS A 331 -8.48 5.75 24.12
N TRP A 332 -8.73 5.88 22.82
CA TRP A 332 -10.01 5.50 22.25
C TRP A 332 -10.03 4.01 21.97
N MET A 333 -11.13 3.38 22.36
CA MET A 333 -11.33 1.95 22.14
C MET A 333 -12.29 1.75 20.98
N MET A 334 -11.98 0.82 20.08
CA MET A 334 -12.90 0.42 19.01
C MET A 334 -13.89 -0.60 19.54
N ALA A 335 -15.16 -0.24 19.70
CA ALA A 335 -16.22 -1.14 20.14
C ALA A 335 -17.05 -1.64 18.93
N PRO A 336 -17.23 -2.97 18.74
CA PRO A 336 -17.97 -3.50 17.59
C PRO A 336 -19.47 -3.19 17.68
N VAL A 337 -20.07 -2.73 16.57
CA VAL A 337 -21.48 -2.30 16.50
C VAL A 337 -22.49 -3.45 16.65
N ALA A 338 -22.11 -4.70 16.35
CA ALA A 338 -23.01 -5.86 16.42
C ALA A 338 -22.42 -7.01 17.25
N ARG A 339 -23.23 -7.63 18.12
CA ARG A 339 -22.83 -8.83 18.89
C ARG A 339 -22.49 -10.02 17.98
N SER A 340 -21.52 -10.82 18.42
CA SER A 340 -20.92 -11.93 17.69
C SER A 340 -21.90 -13.08 17.45
N ARG A 341 -21.98 -13.57 16.19
CA ARG A 341 -22.53 -14.91 15.87
C ARG A 341 -21.35 -15.89 15.76
N PRO A 342 -21.41 -17.09 16.35
CA PRO A 342 -20.30 -18.05 16.29
C PRO A 342 -19.97 -18.46 14.85
N GLY A 343 -18.67 -18.59 14.52
CA GLY A 343 -18.20 -19.27 13.31
C GLY A 343 -17.99 -18.45 12.03
N ARG A 344 -18.28 -17.13 12.01
CA ARG A 344 -17.96 -16.24 10.87
C ARG A 344 -16.80 -15.29 11.19
N PHE A 345 -15.96 -15.02 10.19
CA PHE A 345 -14.87 -14.03 10.29
C PHE A 345 -15.43 -12.64 10.61
N ARG A 346 -14.81 -11.95 11.57
CA ARG A 346 -15.10 -10.55 11.90
C ARG A 346 -13.81 -9.80 12.10
N VAL A 347 -13.74 -8.61 11.51
CA VAL A 347 -12.60 -7.71 11.69
C VAL A 347 -12.50 -7.22 13.14
N PHE A 348 -13.65 -6.85 13.73
CA PHE A 348 -13.80 -6.40 15.12
C PHE A 348 -14.58 -7.44 15.95
N PRO A 349 -13.92 -8.49 16.48
CA PRO A 349 -14.56 -9.50 17.32
C PRO A 349 -14.77 -9.03 18.76
N THR A 350 -13.88 -8.17 19.24
CA THR A 350 -13.80 -7.65 20.62
C THR A 350 -13.41 -6.18 20.57
N ALA A 351 -13.55 -5.51 21.72
CA ALA A 351 -13.02 -4.16 21.86
C ALA A 351 -11.49 -4.19 21.85
N ALA A 352 -10.87 -3.20 21.22
CA ALA A 352 -9.42 -3.09 21.10
C ALA A 352 -8.96 -1.63 21.10
N VAL A 353 -7.75 -1.38 21.57
CA VAL A 353 -7.10 -0.06 21.51
C VAL A 353 -6.17 -0.05 20.30
N PRO A 354 -6.54 0.63 19.20
CA PRO A 354 -5.65 0.76 18.06
C PRO A 354 -4.55 1.81 18.33
N GLU A 355 -3.55 1.80 17.47
CA GLU A 355 -2.63 2.91 17.30
C GLU A 355 -3.39 4.19 16.95
N GLN A 356 -3.12 5.24 17.72
CA GLN A 356 -3.76 6.54 17.59
C GLN A 356 -2.94 7.41 16.63
N LEU A 357 -3.52 7.74 15.48
CA LEU A 357 -2.93 8.64 14.49
C LEU A 357 -3.70 9.97 14.47
N GLY A 358 -2.99 11.06 14.21
CA GLY A 358 -3.56 12.38 13.98
C GLY A 358 -4.22 12.52 12.61
N VAL A 359 -4.89 13.65 12.39
CA VAL A 359 -5.57 13.95 11.12
C VAL A 359 -4.58 13.98 9.96
N SER A 360 -3.44 14.65 10.13
CA SER A 360 -2.41 14.76 9.08
C SER A 360 -1.82 13.41 8.69
N GLU A 361 -1.66 12.51 9.66
CA GLU A 361 -1.18 11.15 9.43
C GLU A 361 -2.21 10.34 8.63
N TRP A 362 -3.48 10.37 9.03
CA TRP A 362 -4.54 9.69 8.29
C TRP A 362 -4.70 10.22 6.86
N VAL A 363 -4.65 11.54 6.68
CA VAL A 363 -4.71 12.18 5.35
C VAL A 363 -3.48 11.80 4.51
N ALA A 364 -2.28 11.74 5.10
CA ALA A 364 -1.09 11.29 4.40
C ALA A 364 -1.17 9.82 3.95
N ILE A 365 -1.77 8.94 4.77
CA ILE A 365 -2.03 7.55 4.36
C ILE A 365 -3.07 7.51 3.24
N SER A 366 -4.12 8.33 3.33
CA SER A 366 -5.19 8.43 2.33
C SER A 366 -4.70 8.91 0.97
N GLY A 367 -3.67 9.75 0.91
CA GLY A 367 -3.04 10.24 -0.33
C GLY A 367 -1.77 9.49 -0.74
N ALA A 368 -1.48 8.33 -0.14
CA ALA A 368 -0.27 7.54 -0.39
C ALA A 368 -0.30 6.80 -1.73
N ALA A 369 -0.44 7.55 -2.84
CA ALA A 369 -0.66 7.02 -4.19
C ALA A 369 0.46 6.10 -4.71
N PHE A 370 1.66 6.18 -4.12
CA PHE A 370 2.81 5.34 -4.47
C PHE A 370 3.31 4.55 -3.27
N SER A 371 3.18 3.23 -3.34
CA SER A 371 3.66 2.35 -2.29
C SER A 371 3.99 0.94 -2.83
N THR A 372 4.51 0.07 -1.96
CA THR A 372 4.77 -1.33 -2.30
C THR A 372 3.48 -2.14 -2.45
N GLY A 373 2.39 -1.69 -1.81
CA GLY A 373 1.02 -2.17 -2.04
C GLY A 373 0.18 -1.13 -2.78
N LEU A 374 -0.57 -1.57 -3.78
CA LEU A 374 -1.42 -0.70 -4.62
C LEU A 374 -2.83 -1.30 -4.80
N GLY A 375 -3.32 -2.04 -3.79
CA GLY A 375 -4.60 -2.77 -3.87
C GLY A 375 -4.64 -3.71 -5.07
N ALA A 376 -5.66 -3.59 -5.91
CA ALA A 376 -5.85 -4.42 -7.12
C ALA A 376 -4.64 -4.37 -8.07
N ARG A 377 -3.90 -3.25 -8.10
CA ARG A 377 -2.72 -3.03 -8.95
C ARG A 377 -1.41 -3.57 -8.36
N THR A 378 -1.45 -4.17 -7.17
CA THR A 378 -0.26 -4.72 -6.52
C THR A 378 0.40 -5.80 -7.39
N SER A 379 1.68 -5.61 -7.68
CA SER A 379 2.51 -6.57 -8.42
C SER A 379 3.87 -6.76 -7.77
N PHE A 380 4.34 -8.01 -7.75
CA PHE A 380 5.59 -8.39 -7.08
C PHE A 380 6.81 -7.57 -7.55
N GLY A 381 7.00 -7.44 -8.87
CA GLY A 381 8.15 -6.73 -9.43
C GLY A 381 8.21 -5.27 -8.99
N LEU A 382 7.07 -4.58 -8.99
CA LEU A 382 7.01 -3.18 -8.53
C LEU A 382 7.21 -3.06 -7.03
N SER A 383 6.65 -3.96 -6.23
CA SER A 383 6.82 -3.95 -4.79
C SER A 383 8.29 -4.08 -4.40
N VAL A 384 9.06 -4.93 -5.10
CA VAL A 384 10.51 -5.03 -4.91
C VAL A 384 11.21 -3.73 -5.33
N LEU A 385 10.92 -3.18 -6.52
CA LEU A 385 11.55 -1.94 -6.98
C LEU A 385 11.27 -0.74 -6.07
N ALA A 386 10.01 -0.55 -5.67
CA ALA A 386 9.58 0.49 -4.75
C ALA A 386 10.21 0.29 -3.36
N GLY A 387 10.29 -0.97 -2.90
CA GLY A 387 10.96 -1.34 -1.66
C GLY A 387 12.45 -0.99 -1.66
N LEU A 388 13.18 -1.36 -2.71
CA LEU A 388 14.61 -1.08 -2.89
C LEU A 388 14.89 0.42 -3.06
N ALA A 389 14.04 1.14 -3.77
CA ALA A 389 14.14 2.60 -3.95
C ALA A 389 13.64 3.40 -2.73
N ASN A 390 13.16 2.71 -1.69
CA ASN A 390 12.49 3.30 -0.51
C ASN A 390 11.31 4.23 -0.86
N VAL A 391 10.67 4.02 -2.02
CA VAL A 391 9.45 4.72 -2.44
C VAL A 391 8.26 4.03 -1.76
N ARG A 392 8.10 4.33 -0.47
CA ARG A 392 7.16 3.68 0.44
C ARG A 392 6.36 4.78 1.16
N LEU A 393 5.17 5.09 0.66
CA LEU A 393 4.24 6.02 1.32
C LEU A 393 3.19 5.28 2.18
N GLY A 394 3.04 3.96 2.01
CA GLY A 394 2.13 3.15 2.83
C GLY A 394 2.60 3.03 4.28
N TYR A 395 1.67 2.63 5.15
CA TYR A 395 1.85 2.65 6.59
C TYR A 395 1.42 1.32 7.22
N TRP A 396 2.24 0.76 8.10
CA TRP A 396 1.84 -0.36 8.96
C TRP A 396 1.14 0.17 10.21
N TRP A 397 -0.18 0.02 10.26
CA TRP A 397 -1.01 0.46 11.36
C TRP A 397 -1.33 -0.67 12.31
N ASN A 398 -1.18 -0.43 13.62
CA ASN A 398 -1.58 -1.40 14.63
C ASN A 398 -3.09 -1.29 14.94
N SER A 399 -3.87 -2.30 14.54
CA SER A 399 -5.30 -2.38 14.86
C SER A 399 -5.61 -2.70 16.33
N GLY A 400 -4.62 -3.18 17.11
CA GLY A 400 -4.80 -3.61 18.50
C GLY A 400 -5.56 -4.93 18.68
N ILE A 401 -5.90 -5.61 17.58
CA ILE A 401 -6.73 -6.83 17.59
C ILE A 401 -5.85 -8.02 17.24
N ALA A 402 -5.62 -8.90 18.20
CA ALA A 402 -4.75 -10.04 18.01
C ALA A 402 -5.35 -11.04 17.01
N PRO A 403 -4.52 -11.71 16.17
CA PRO A 403 -5.02 -12.68 15.18
C PRO A 403 -5.80 -13.84 15.80
N GLN A 404 -5.51 -14.16 17.07
CA GLN A 404 -6.16 -15.24 17.83
C GLN A 404 -7.62 -14.91 18.22
N ASP A 405 -7.97 -13.64 18.26
CA ASP A 405 -9.32 -13.18 18.60
C ASP A 405 -10.27 -13.29 17.38
N ARG A 406 -9.72 -13.50 16.19
CA ARG A 406 -10.47 -13.60 14.93
C ARG A 406 -10.78 -15.06 14.59
N ALA A 407 -12.04 -15.34 14.28
CA ALA A 407 -12.49 -16.68 13.88
C ALA A 407 -11.94 -17.07 12.50
N GLY A 408 -11.38 -18.28 12.38
CA GLY A 408 -10.91 -18.86 11.11
C GLY A 408 -9.46 -19.37 11.19
N ARG A 409 -9.27 -20.69 11.28
CA ARG A 409 -7.93 -21.30 11.23
C ARG A 409 -7.45 -21.34 9.77
N SER A 410 -6.35 -20.66 9.44
CA SER A 410 -5.62 -20.96 8.19
C SER A 410 -4.86 -22.28 8.36
N ARG A 411 -4.86 -23.09 7.30
CA ARG A 411 -4.04 -24.29 7.18
C ARG A 411 -2.57 -23.85 7.14
N ARG A 412 -1.82 -24.17 8.19
CA ARG A 412 -0.42 -23.75 8.35
C ARG A 412 0.47 -24.41 7.27
N SER A 413 0.85 -23.64 6.26
CA SER A 413 1.98 -23.96 5.37
C SER A 413 3.31 -23.70 6.09
N ILE A 414 4.38 -24.40 5.68
CA ILE A 414 5.74 -24.16 6.19
C ILE A 414 6.20 -22.72 5.90
N THR A 415 5.82 -22.14 4.75
CA THR A 415 6.15 -20.76 4.38
C THR A 415 5.42 -19.74 5.25
N THR A 416 4.18 -20.03 5.65
CA THR A 416 3.41 -19.21 6.60
C THR A 416 3.99 -19.31 8.01
N TRP A 417 4.47 -20.50 8.40
CA TRP A 417 5.15 -20.70 9.69
C TRP A 417 6.48 -19.95 9.75
N LEU A 418 7.33 -20.06 8.72
CA LEU A 418 8.59 -19.32 8.63
C LEU A 418 8.38 -17.80 8.66
N GLY A 419 7.41 -17.30 7.90
CA GLY A 419 7.06 -15.87 7.92
C GLY A 419 6.56 -15.42 9.29
N PHE A 420 5.75 -16.25 9.96
CA PHE A 420 5.31 -15.97 11.33
C PHE A 420 6.50 -15.92 12.29
N THR A 421 7.41 -16.90 12.27
CA THR A 421 8.60 -16.91 13.15
C THR A 421 9.49 -15.70 12.89
N LEU A 422 9.69 -15.33 11.62
CA LEU A 422 10.51 -14.18 11.25
C LEU A 422 9.92 -12.88 11.81
N ARG A 423 8.60 -12.66 11.68
CA ARG A 423 7.92 -11.49 12.27
C ARG A 423 7.97 -11.45 13.79
N HIS A 424 8.12 -12.58 14.47
CA HIS A 424 8.25 -12.61 15.93
C HIS A 424 9.67 -12.31 16.40
N VAL A 425 10.67 -12.86 15.72
CA VAL A 425 12.09 -12.71 16.09
C VAL A 425 12.67 -11.39 15.56
N LEU A 426 12.34 -11.05 14.32
CA LEU A 426 12.82 -9.89 13.56
C LEU A 426 11.63 -9.13 12.93
N PRO A 427 10.79 -8.44 13.73
CA PRO A 427 9.57 -7.79 13.25
C PRO A 427 9.79 -6.84 12.07
N VAL A 428 10.69 -5.86 12.22
CA VAL A 428 10.99 -4.85 11.19
C VAL A 428 11.34 -5.52 9.87
N GLN A 429 12.27 -6.47 9.90
CA GLN A 429 12.72 -7.20 8.71
C GLN A 429 11.61 -8.06 8.13
N GLY A 430 10.80 -8.70 8.98
CA GLY A 430 9.64 -9.48 8.56
C GLY A 430 8.61 -8.64 7.79
N PHE A 431 8.27 -7.44 8.29
CA PHE A 431 7.33 -6.54 7.61
C PHE A 431 7.92 -5.91 6.34
N LEU A 432 9.20 -5.53 6.35
CA LEU A 432 9.89 -5.07 5.14
C LEU A 432 9.92 -6.14 4.05
N LEU A 433 10.20 -7.40 4.42
CA LEU A 433 10.15 -8.52 3.49
C LEU A 433 8.73 -8.78 3.01
N ASP A 434 7.72 -8.64 3.87
CA ASP A 434 6.33 -8.75 3.45
C ASP A 434 5.98 -7.64 2.43
N GLU A 435 6.42 -6.41 2.62
CA GLU A 435 6.28 -5.33 1.63
C GLU A 435 6.98 -5.66 0.30
N TRP A 436 8.26 -6.03 0.34
CA TRP A 436 9.05 -6.29 -0.86
C TRP A 436 8.50 -7.46 -1.67
N LEU A 437 8.00 -8.49 -0.97
CA LEU A 437 7.44 -9.68 -1.59
C LEU A 437 5.95 -9.52 -1.96
N ALA A 438 5.37 -8.32 -1.84
CA ALA A 438 3.95 -8.03 -2.10
C ALA A 438 2.99 -8.91 -1.27
N ARG A 439 3.34 -9.17 -0.01
CA ARG A 439 2.70 -10.11 0.93
C ARG A 439 1.91 -9.39 2.02
N PHE A 440 0.76 -8.85 1.64
CA PHE A 440 -0.13 -8.15 2.55
C PHE A 440 -1.18 -9.11 3.09
N HIS A 441 -1.29 -9.19 4.42
CA HIS A 441 -2.18 -10.14 5.09
C HIS A 441 -3.55 -9.53 5.42
N GLY A 442 -3.75 -8.25 5.11
CA GLY A 442 -4.98 -7.53 5.38
C GLY A 442 -5.40 -7.55 6.84
N VAL A 443 -6.71 -7.64 7.03
CA VAL A 443 -7.39 -7.59 8.34
C VAL A 443 -7.16 -8.82 9.22
N ALA A 444 -6.46 -9.83 8.72
CA ALA A 444 -6.23 -11.09 9.45
C ALA A 444 -5.08 -11.01 10.47
N LEU A 445 -4.17 -10.04 10.32
CA LEU A 445 -3.11 -9.78 11.29
C LEU A 445 -3.46 -8.58 12.19
N GLU A 446 -2.67 -8.36 13.23
CA GLU A 446 -2.78 -7.19 14.09
C GLU A 446 -2.28 -5.92 13.36
N GLN A 447 -1.18 -6.06 12.62
CA GLN A 447 -0.56 -5.00 11.83
C GLN A 447 -1.14 -5.00 10.41
N TRP A 448 -1.76 -3.89 10.01
CA TRP A 448 -2.42 -3.72 8.72
C TRP A 448 -1.61 -2.79 7.83
N TYR A 449 -1.38 -3.17 6.57
CA TYR A 449 -0.71 -2.30 5.63
C TYR A 449 -1.70 -1.40 4.91
N LEU A 450 -1.67 -0.11 5.24
CA LEU A 450 -2.58 0.91 4.77
C LEU A 450 -1.94 1.75 3.68
N THR A 451 -2.75 2.10 2.68
CA THR A 451 -2.36 2.94 1.55
C THR A 451 -3.53 3.80 1.10
N ASP A 452 -3.33 4.55 0.02
CA ASP A 452 -4.33 5.40 -0.64
C ASP A 452 -5.72 4.74 -0.77
N GLY A 453 -6.78 5.50 -0.49
CA GLY A 453 -8.17 5.07 -0.67
C GLY A 453 -8.49 4.67 -2.12
N GLY A 454 -7.86 5.33 -3.09
CA GLY A 454 -7.95 5.05 -4.52
C GLY A 454 -7.40 3.69 -4.95
N HIS A 455 -6.62 3.01 -4.11
CA HIS A 455 -6.26 1.61 -4.35
C HIS A 455 -7.45 0.65 -4.25
N PHE A 456 -8.54 1.08 -3.60
CA PHE A 456 -9.83 0.40 -3.61
C PHE A 456 -10.86 1.13 -4.48
N GLU A 457 -11.09 2.42 -4.23
CA GLU A 457 -12.06 3.29 -4.91
C GLU A 457 -11.69 4.77 -4.66
N ASN A 458 -11.44 5.54 -5.73
CA ASN A 458 -10.73 6.83 -5.65
C ASN A 458 -11.64 8.04 -5.37
N THR A 459 -12.94 7.92 -5.65
CA THR A 459 -13.87 9.06 -5.57
C THR A 459 -14.41 9.34 -4.17
N ALA A 460 -14.17 8.43 -3.22
CA ALA A 460 -14.73 8.43 -1.86
C ALA A 460 -16.26 8.28 -1.76
N VAL A 461 -16.99 8.39 -2.87
CA VAL A 461 -18.46 8.29 -2.95
C VAL A 461 -18.95 6.92 -2.49
N TYR A 462 -18.12 5.88 -2.61
CA TYR A 462 -18.47 4.53 -2.18
C TYR A 462 -18.97 4.46 -0.72
N GLU A 463 -18.39 5.26 0.18
CA GLU A 463 -18.82 5.32 1.58
C GLU A 463 -20.06 6.20 1.81
N LEU A 464 -20.31 7.17 0.93
CA LEU A 464 -21.52 8.00 0.94
C LEU A 464 -22.73 7.18 0.47
N ILE A 465 -22.55 6.37 -0.57
CA ILE A 465 -23.56 5.42 -1.07
C ILE A 465 -23.92 4.39 0.00
N ARG A 466 -22.93 3.87 0.75
CA ARG A 466 -23.21 2.98 1.90
C ARG A 466 -24.18 3.59 2.89
N ARG A 467 -24.05 4.90 3.14
CA ARG A 467 -24.87 5.68 4.08
C ARG A 467 -26.20 6.14 3.47
N ARG A 468 -26.44 5.83 2.19
CA ARG A 468 -27.66 6.17 1.44
C ARG A 468 -28.01 7.66 1.51
N LEU A 469 -27.00 8.52 1.38
CA LEU A 469 -27.20 9.96 1.45
C LEU A 469 -28.13 10.43 0.31
N PRO A 470 -29.04 11.39 0.59
CA PRO A 470 -30.02 11.85 -0.38
C PRO A 470 -29.42 12.68 -1.52
N PHE A 471 -28.32 13.38 -1.24
CA PHE A 471 -27.59 14.19 -2.20
C PHE A 471 -26.09 14.09 -1.89
N MET A 472 -25.30 13.82 -2.93
CA MET A 472 -23.86 13.62 -2.86
C MET A 472 -23.21 14.52 -3.90
N VAL A 473 -22.16 15.21 -3.51
CA VAL A 473 -21.29 15.96 -4.43
C VAL A 473 -19.95 15.25 -4.47
N VAL A 474 -19.42 15.03 -5.67
CA VAL A 474 -18.10 14.46 -5.87
C VAL A 474 -17.27 15.37 -6.76
N CYS A 475 -16.09 15.74 -6.28
CA CYS A 475 -15.08 16.40 -7.08
C CYS A 475 -14.13 15.33 -7.61
N ASP A 476 -14.25 14.97 -8.88
CA ASP A 476 -13.35 14.00 -9.51
C ASP A 476 -12.04 14.68 -9.95
N CYS A 477 -11.14 14.80 -8.99
CA CYS A 477 -9.81 15.38 -9.18
C CYS A 477 -8.74 14.33 -9.55
N GLY A 478 -9.15 13.12 -9.95
CA GLY A 478 -8.23 12.13 -10.50
C GLY A 478 -7.70 12.54 -11.88
N ALA A 479 -6.46 12.14 -12.18
CA ALA A 479 -5.85 12.36 -13.49
C ALA A 479 -6.50 11.46 -14.56
N ASP A 480 -7.27 12.05 -15.46
CA ASP A 480 -7.93 11.36 -16.57
C ASP A 480 -7.76 12.13 -17.88
N PRO A 481 -6.55 12.15 -18.47
CA PRO A 481 -6.27 12.95 -19.67
C PRO A 481 -7.06 12.50 -20.90
N GLU A 482 -7.56 11.26 -20.88
CA GLU A 482 -8.36 10.70 -21.97
C GLU A 482 -9.86 10.80 -21.71
N TYR A 483 -10.28 11.29 -20.53
CA TYR A 483 -11.68 11.32 -20.10
C TYR A 483 -12.34 9.94 -20.26
N GLY A 484 -11.62 8.88 -19.86
CA GLY A 484 -12.09 7.51 -19.91
C GLY A 484 -13.00 7.13 -18.74
N PHE A 485 -13.08 7.99 -17.72
CA PHE A 485 -13.90 7.85 -16.52
C PHE A 485 -13.70 6.51 -15.80
N GLU A 486 -12.44 6.06 -15.70
CA GLU A 486 -12.13 4.75 -15.11
C GLU A 486 -12.51 4.66 -13.64
N ASP A 487 -12.19 5.68 -12.85
CA ASP A 487 -12.51 5.75 -11.42
C ASP A 487 -14.03 5.73 -11.20
N LEU A 488 -14.77 6.50 -11.99
CA LEU A 488 -16.23 6.50 -11.99
C LEU A 488 -16.79 5.13 -12.40
N GLY A 489 -16.26 4.52 -13.47
CA GLY A 489 -16.67 3.18 -13.89
C GLY A 489 -16.37 2.11 -12.83
N ASN A 490 -15.28 2.26 -12.07
CA ASN A 490 -14.96 1.42 -10.92
C ASN A 490 -15.96 1.61 -9.77
N LEU A 491 -16.30 2.85 -9.42
CA LEU A 491 -17.34 3.19 -8.43
C LEU A 491 -18.68 2.54 -8.81
N VAL A 492 -19.17 2.77 -10.02
CA VAL A 492 -20.49 2.27 -10.49
C VAL A 492 -20.56 0.74 -10.37
N ARG A 493 -19.51 0.04 -10.82
CA ARG A 493 -19.44 -1.44 -10.72
C ARG A 493 -19.44 -1.91 -9.27
N LYS A 494 -18.64 -1.29 -8.41
CA LYS A 494 -18.57 -1.66 -6.99
C LYS A 494 -19.88 -1.36 -6.27
N ALA A 495 -20.46 -0.17 -6.45
CA ALA A 495 -21.73 0.22 -5.85
C ALA A 495 -22.87 -0.77 -6.20
N ARG A 496 -22.95 -1.18 -7.47
CA ARG A 496 -23.92 -2.18 -7.93
C ARG A 496 -23.72 -3.54 -7.27
N VAL A 497 -22.48 -4.05 -7.27
CA VAL A 497 -22.17 -5.40 -6.75
C VAL A 497 -22.30 -5.46 -5.23
N ASP A 498 -21.82 -4.43 -4.54
CA ASP A 498 -21.62 -4.47 -3.10
C ASP A 498 -22.84 -3.97 -2.31
N TYR A 499 -23.54 -2.96 -2.85
CA TYR A 499 -24.69 -2.32 -2.20
C TYR A 499 -26.02 -2.50 -2.95
N GLY A 500 -25.99 -3.05 -4.16
CA GLY A 500 -27.16 -3.05 -5.03
C GLY A 500 -27.62 -1.63 -5.38
N ALA A 501 -26.68 -0.69 -5.48
CA ALA A 501 -26.96 0.70 -5.84
C ALA A 501 -26.66 0.93 -7.33
N GLU A 502 -27.68 1.32 -8.10
CA GLU A 502 -27.57 1.61 -9.53
C GLU A 502 -27.39 3.12 -9.72
N ILE A 503 -26.31 3.54 -10.37
CA ILE A 503 -26.01 4.94 -10.66
C ILE A 503 -26.28 5.20 -12.14
N ARG A 504 -27.16 6.16 -12.46
CA ARG A 504 -27.53 6.52 -13.83
C ARG A 504 -27.37 8.01 -14.04
N PHE A 505 -26.43 8.38 -14.90
CA PHE A 505 -26.27 9.77 -15.33
C PHE A 505 -27.44 10.18 -16.23
N LEU A 506 -27.91 11.41 -16.03
CA LEU A 506 -28.98 11.97 -16.83
C LEU A 506 -28.44 12.42 -18.18
N ASP A 507 -29.20 12.12 -19.23
CA ASP A 507 -28.99 12.72 -20.54
C ASP A 507 -29.62 14.12 -20.60
N ARG A 508 -29.53 14.77 -21.76
CA ARG A 508 -30.10 16.12 -21.93
C ARG A 508 -31.60 16.17 -21.65
N ALA A 509 -32.35 15.15 -22.09
CA ALA A 509 -33.79 15.09 -21.87
C ALA A 509 -34.12 14.97 -20.37
N GLY A 510 -33.42 14.09 -19.64
CA GLY A 510 -33.58 13.95 -18.20
C GLY A 510 -33.21 15.20 -17.41
N LEU A 511 -32.24 16.00 -17.88
CA LEU A 511 -31.91 17.29 -17.29
C LEU A 511 -32.99 18.36 -17.54
N ASP A 512 -33.56 18.39 -18.75
CA ASP A 512 -34.64 19.31 -19.09
C ASP A 512 -35.91 19.06 -18.24
N ASP A 513 -36.19 17.78 -17.95
CA ASP A 513 -37.30 17.37 -17.10
C ASP A 513 -37.16 17.86 -15.64
N LEU A 514 -35.94 18.01 -15.14
CA LEU A 514 -35.66 18.49 -13.78
C LEU A 514 -35.92 20.00 -13.58
N LYS A 515 -36.22 20.75 -14.66
CA LYS A 515 -36.46 22.20 -14.61
C LYS A 515 -35.38 22.96 -13.83
N LEU A 516 -34.11 22.62 -14.07
CA LEU A 516 -32.96 23.34 -13.51
C LEU A 516 -33.07 24.84 -13.78
N ALA A 517 -32.66 25.64 -12.79
CA ALA A 517 -32.55 27.10 -12.91
C ALA A 517 -31.75 27.44 -14.18
N ALA A 518 -32.19 28.47 -14.91
CA ALA A 518 -31.58 28.83 -16.21
C ALA A 518 -30.07 29.07 -16.11
N GLU A 519 -29.62 29.56 -14.96
CA GLU A 519 -28.22 29.83 -14.62
C GLU A 519 -27.34 28.58 -14.47
N LEU A 520 -27.93 27.44 -14.08
CA LEU A 520 -27.20 26.18 -13.87
C LEU A 520 -27.14 25.30 -15.13
N ARG A 521 -28.02 25.55 -16.10
CA ARG A 521 -28.08 24.81 -17.38
C ARG A 521 -26.78 24.83 -18.19
N PRO A 522 -26.01 25.93 -18.27
CA PRO A 522 -24.72 25.90 -18.97
C PRO A 522 -23.64 25.13 -18.19
N THR A 523 -23.77 25.02 -16.86
CA THR A 523 -22.74 24.43 -15.99
C THR A 523 -22.93 22.93 -15.78
N ILE A 524 -24.18 22.46 -15.75
CA ILE A 524 -24.55 21.05 -15.53
C ILE A 524 -25.04 20.45 -16.84
N GLY A 525 -24.31 19.46 -17.34
CA GLY A 525 -24.61 18.76 -18.60
C GLY A 525 -24.68 17.24 -18.45
N PRO A 526 -24.90 16.52 -19.56
CA PRO A 526 -24.73 15.07 -19.58
C PRO A 526 -23.25 14.70 -19.31
N LEU A 527 -22.97 13.44 -18.98
CA LEU A 527 -21.62 12.99 -18.64
C LEU A 527 -20.59 13.28 -19.75
N GLU A 528 -20.98 13.21 -21.01
CA GLU A 528 -20.10 13.54 -22.13
C GLU A 528 -19.73 15.03 -22.14
N GLY A 529 -20.60 15.90 -21.63
CA GLY A 529 -20.43 17.33 -21.61
C GLY A 529 -19.28 17.82 -20.73
N VAL A 530 -18.84 17.04 -19.75
CA VAL A 530 -17.65 17.35 -18.93
C VAL A 530 -16.33 16.90 -19.58
N SER A 531 -16.40 16.36 -20.80
CA SER A 531 -15.24 16.02 -21.62
C SER A 531 -15.10 16.98 -22.81
N PRO A 532 -13.88 17.43 -23.14
CA PRO A 532 -13.64 18.22 -24.36
C PRO A 532 -13.86 17.41 -25.65
N ARG A 533 -13.99 16.07 -25.55
CA ARG A 533 -14.25 15.19 -26.69
C ARG A 533 -15.68 15.23 -27.22
N SER A 534 -16.62 15.83 -26.48
CA SER A 534 -18.05 15.83 -26.84
C SER A 534 -18.43 16.77 -27.99
N ALA A 535 -17.49 17.55 -28.54
CA ALA A 535 -17.74 18.31 -29.76
C ALA A 535 -17.67 17.40 -30.99
N ALA A 536 -18.79 16.75 -31.32
CA ALA A 536 -18.97 16.02 -32.57
C ALA A 536 -18.64 16.95 -33.76
N GLY A 537 -17.47 16.74 -34.39
CA GLY A 537 -17.13 17.37 -35.66
C GLY A 537 -16.04 18.45 -35.67
N GLY A 538 -15.30 18.71 -34.59
CA GLY A 538 -14.15 19.61 -34.66
C GLY A 538 -13.52 19.92 -33.31
N ALA A 539 -12.18 19.93 -33.29
CA ALA A 539 -11.27 20.10 -32.17
C ALA A 539 -11.45 21.38 -31.34
N SER A 540 -12.55 21.52 -30.60
CA SER A 540 -12.56 22.43 -29.45
C SER A 540 -11.86 21.75 -28.28
N PRO A 541 -10.81 22.34 -27.69
CA PRO A 541 -10.18 21.80 -26.48
C PRO A 541 -11.04 22.00 -25.22
N ARG A 542 -12.29 22.44 -25.37
CA ARG A 542 -13.17 22.87 -24.28
C ARG A 542 -14.34 21.91 -24.08
N SER A 543 -14.67 21.70 -22.82
CA SER A 543 -15.85 20.98 -22.36
C SER A 543 -17.08 21.89 -22.49
N SER A 544 -18.28 21.29 -22.52
CA SER A 544 -19.53 22.06 -22.57
C SER A 544 -20.16 22.27 -21.18
N ALA A 545 -19.63 21.61 -20.15
CA ALA A 545 -20.12 21.66 -18.78
C ALA A 545 -18.98 21.40 -17.77
N HIS A 546 -19.20 21.81 -16.52
CA HIS A 546 -18.31 21.51 -15.39
C HIS A 546 -18.82 20.38 -14.49
N ALA A 547 -20.11 20.08 -14.58
CA ALA A 547 -20.72 19.04 -13.76
C ALA A 547 -21.70 18.15 -14.54
N ALA A 548 -21.91 16.95 -14.04
CA ALA A 548 -22.89 15.99 -14.52
C ALA A 548 -23.72 15.43 -13.35
N LEU A 549 -25.02 15.26 -13.56
CA LEU A 549 -25.94 14.80 -12.53
C LEU A 549 -26.35 13.34 -12.77
N ALA A 550 -26.36 12.55 -11.70
CA ALA A 550 -26.81 11.16 -11.73
C ALA A 550 -27.83 10.88 -10.63
N GLU A 551 -28.79 10.01 -10.96
CA GLU A 551 -29.68 9.40 -9.98
C GLU A 551 -29.05 8.10 -9.45
N VAL A 552 -29.13 7.89 -8.13
CA VAL A 552 -28.70 6.68 -7.44
C VAL A 552 -29.94 5.96 -6.90
N GLN A 553 -30.22 4.76 -7.41
CA GLN A 553 -31.34 3.94 -6.99
C GLN A 553 -30.84 2.78 -6.11
N TYR A 554 -31.38 2.65 -4.91
CA TYR A 554 -30.93 1.65 -3.93
C TYR A 554 -31.80 0.40 -3.93
N ALA A 555 -31.17 -0.78 -3.80
CA ALA A 555 -31.87 -2.03 -3.53
C ALA A 555 -32.70 -1.95 -2.24
N GLY A 556 -33.98 -2.34 -2.34
CA GLY A 556 -34.96 -2.22 -1.27
C GLY A 556 -35.71 -0.88 -1.23
N GLY A 557 -35.51 -0.01 -2.23
CA GLY A 557 -36.16 1.29 -2.33
C GLY A 557 -35.32 2.42 -1.75
N GLY A 558 -35.68 3.64 -2.16
CA GLY A 558 -34.93 4.86 -1.86
C GLY A 558 -34.15 5.36 -3.08
N ARG A 559 -34.08 6.69 -3.19
CA ARG A 559 -33.36 7.41 -4.24
C ARG A 559 -32.41 8.43 -3.60
N GLY A 560 -31.26 8.62 -4.24
CA GLY A 560 -30.35 9.71 -3.95
C GLY A 560 -29.84 10.33 -5.23
N TRP A 561 -29.15 11.46 -5.11
CA TRP A 561 -28.55 12.18 -6.24
C TRP A 561 -27.04 12.25 -6.08
N LEU A 562 -26.32 12.19 -7.20
CA LEU A 562 -24.88 12.36 -7.27
C LEU A 562 -24.56 13.46 -8.29
N LEU A 563 -24.01 14.57 -7.82
CA LEU A 563 -23.46 15.64 -8.65
C LEU A 563 -21.95 15.41 -8.80
N LEU A 564 -21.54 15.00 -9.99
CA LEU A 564 -20.14 14.89 -10.39
C LEU A 564 -19.65 16.24 -10.87
N VAL A 565 -18.62 16.78 -10.23
CA VAL A 565 -17.89 17.98 -10.66
C VAL A 565 -16.53 17.51 -11.17
N LYS A 566 -16.21 17.84 -12.43
CA LYS A 566 -14.91 17.52 -13.04
C LYS A 566 -14.15 18.83 -13.28
N PRO A 567 -12.84 18.90 -12.98
CA PRO A 567 -11.99 19.95 -13.50
C PRO A 567 -12.08 19.94 -15.03
N SER A 568 -12.68 20.98 -15.60
CA SER A 568 -12.90 21.12 -17.02
C SER A 568 -12.83 22.59 -17.40
N LEU A 569 -12.51 22.85 -18.67
CA LEU A 569 -12.44 24.20 -19.21
C LEU A 569 -13.58 24.40 -20.21
N THR A 570 -14.50 25.31 -19.95
CA THR A 570 -15.63 25.68 -20.81
C THR A 570 -15.35 26.96 -21.60
N GLY A 571 -14.34 27.73 -21.20
CA GLY A 571 -13.82 28.85 -21.96
C GLY A 571 -14.13 30.24 -21.42
N ASP A 572 -14.73 30.30 -20.24
CA ASP A 572 -15.02 31.51 -19.47
C ASP A 572 -14.12 31.64 -18.23
N GLU A 573 -13.04 30.86 -18.17
CA GLU A 573 -12.09 30.87 -17.06
C GLU A 573 -11.28 32.17 -17.00
N PRO A 574 -10.75 32.51 -15.81
CA PRO A 574 -9.79 33.60 -15.62
C PRO A 574 -8.58 33.52 -16.57
N VAL A 575 -8.01 34.69 -16.87
CA VAL A 575 -6.94 34.87 -17.88
C VAL A 575 -5.69 34.08 -17.54
N ASP A 576 -5.32 34.01 -16.26
CA ASP A 576 -4.18 33.24 -15.74
C ASP A 576 -4.38 31.73 -15.94
N VAL A 577 -5.57 31.20 -15.66
CA VAL A 577 -5.91 29.79 -15.90
C VAL A 577 -5.86 29.45 -17.39
N ALA A 578 -6.42 30.33 -18.23
CA ALA A 578 -6.38 30.17 -19.68
C ALA A 578 -4.95 30.23 -20.25
N GLN A 579 -4.11 31.12 -19.71
CA GLN A 579 -2.70 31.22 -20.08
C GLN A 579 -1.92 29.98 -19.63
N TYR A 580 -2.15 29.50 -18.40
CA TYR A 580 -1.51 28.30 -17.88
C TYR A 580 -1.84 27.08 -18.75
N GLN A 581 -3.10 26.91 -19.16
CA GLN A 581 -3.50 25.83 -20.07
C GLN A 581 -2.83 25.92 -21.45
N ALA A 582 -2.63 27.13 -21.98
CA ALA A 582 -1.95 27.31 -23.26
C ALA A 582 -0.50 26.79 -23.22
N ASP A 583 0.17 26.98 -22.08
CA ASP A 583 1.53 26.48 -21.84
C ASP A 583 1.56 25.00 -21.43
N HIS A 584 0.47 24.50 -20.83
CA HIS A 584 0.34 23.14 -20.28
C HIS A 584 -0.86 22.39 -20.89
N PRO A 585 -0.74 21.79 -22.10
CA PRO A 585 -1.88 21.19 -22.82
C PRO A 585 -2.60 20.03 -22.12
N ARG A 586 -2.00 19.46 -21.06
CA ARG A 586 -2.61 18.40 -20.25
C ARG A 586 -3.47 18.93 -19.11
N PHE A 587 -3.32 20.19 -18.72
CA PHE A 587 -4.17 20.83 -17.72
C PHE A 587 -5.63 20.84 -18.20
N PRO A 588 -6.63 20.52 -17.34
CA PRO A 588 -6.54 20.24 -15.90
C PRO A 588 -6.47 18.75 -15.53
N GLN A 589 -5.92 17.90 -16.42
CA GLN A 589 -5.78 16.44 -16.24
C GLN A 589 -4.30 16.01 -16.17
N GLU A 590 -3.49 16.79 -15.46
CA GLU A 590 -2.08 16.48 -15.29
C GLU A 590 -1.87 15.23 -14.41
N THR A 591 -0.69 14.61 -14.53
CA THR A 591 -0.43 13.33 -13.88
C THR A 591 -0.24 13.48 -12.38
N THR A 592 -0.88 12.60 -11.60
CA THR A 592 -0.71 12.50 -10.13
C THR A 592 0.68 12.00 -9.70
N LEU A 593 1.57 11.70 -10.65
CA LEU A 593 2.98 11.45 -10.39
C LEU A 593 3.73 12.69 -9.93
N ASP A 594 3.27 13.87 -10.36
CA ASP A 594 3.74 15.10 -9.78
C ASP A 594 2.91 15.41 -8.54
N GLN A 595 3.54 15.26 -7.38
CA GLN A 595 2.95 15.63 -6.09
C GLN A 595 3.55 16.95 -5.55
N PHE A 596 4.37 17.63 -6.34
CA PHE A 596 5.12 18.82 -5.93
C PHE A 596 4.82 19.97 -6.88
N PHE A 597 3.57 20.43 -6.85
CA PHE A 597 3.14 21.57 -7.64
C PHE A 597 4.00 22.79 -7.33
N ASP A 598 4.42 23.49 -8.38
CA ASP A 598 4.93 24.84 -8.24
C ASP A 598 3.78 25.83 -7.96
N GLU A 599 4.14 27.09 -7.71
CA GLU A 599 3.19 28.12 -7.36
C GLU A 599 2.14 28.35 -8.45
N ALA A 600 2.57 28.39 -9.72
CA ALA A 600 1.68 28.62 -10.86
C ALA A 600 0.69 27.47 -11.06
N GLN A 601 1.16 26.23 -10.96
CA GLN A 601 0.31 25.05 -11.06
C GLN A 601 -0.71 25.00 -9.92
N TRP A 602 -0.25 25.21 -8.68
CA TRP A 602 -1.13 25.21 -7.52
C TRP A 602 -2.22 26.28 -7.62
N GLU A 603 -1.82 27.52 -7.92
CA GLU A 603 -2.77 28.63 -8.03
C GLU A 603 -3.75 28.43 -9.19
N SER A 604 -3.30 27.86 -10.32
CA SER A 604 -4.18 27.56 -11.46
C SER A 604 -5.25 26.52 -11.11
N TYR A 605 -4.91 25.44 -10.37
CA TYR A 605 -5.92 24.49 -9.88
C TYR A 605 -6.85 25.09 -8.84
N ARG A 606 -6.32 25.90 -7.91
CA ARG A 606 -7.12 26.60 -6.89
C ARG A 606 -8.13 27.55 -7.55
N CYS A 607 -7.66 28.39 -8.48
CA CYS A 607 -8.45 29.36 -9.23
C CYS A 607 -9.50 28.66 -10.10
N LEU A 608 -9.14 27.58 -10.82
CA LEU A 608 -10.10 26.79 -11.58
C LEU A 608 -11.18 26.15 -10.68
N GLY A 609 -10.77 25.61 -9.52
CA GLY A 609 -11.70 25.03 -8.55
C GLY A 609 -12.69 26.07 -7.98
N GLU A 610 -12.19 27.27 -7.68
CA GLU A 610 -13.02 28.40 -7.24
C GLU A 610 -13.99 28.84 -8.33
N HIS A 611 -13.52 28.98 -9.57
CA HIS A 611 -14.35 29.31 -10.74
C HIS A 611 -15.50 28.32 -10.89
N ILE A 612 -15.20 27.03 -10.97
CA ILE A 612 -16.21 25.97 -11.09
C ILE A 612 -17.17 25.97 -9.90
N GLY A 613 -16.64 26.08 -8.68
CA GLY A 613 -17.43 26.11 -7.45
C GLY A 613 -18.42 27.28 -7.44
N SER A 614 -17.99 28.46 -7.87
CA SER A 614 -18.83 29.67 -7.94
C SER A 614 -19.97 29.54 -8.95
N GLN A 615 -19.75 28.82 -10.05
CA GLN A 615 -20.77 28.57 -11.06
C GLN A 615 -21.77 27.48 -10.63
N VAL A 616 -21.28 26.39 -10.05
CA VAL A 616 -22.11 25.24 -9.65
C VAL A 616 -22.92 25.56 -8.40
N PHE A 617 -22.33 26.27 -7.43
CA PHE A 617 -22.90 26.51 -6.10
C PHE A 617 -23.18 28.00 -5.84
N GLN A 618 -23.73 28.71 -6.84
CA GLN A 618 -24.04 30.14 -6.75
C GLN A 618 -24.65 30.51 -5.38
N ARG A 619 -24.18 31.62 -4.80
CA ARG A 619 -24.71 32.14 -3.54
C ARG A 619 -26.20 32.41 -3.71
N GLY A 620 -27.04 31.60 -3.06
CA GLY A 620 -28.45 31.94 -2.91
C GLY A 620 -28.60 33.31 -2.25
N GLY A 621 -29.64 34.06 -2.64
CA GLY A 621 -30.06 35.25 -1.90
C GLY A 621 -30.24 34.92 -0.40
N ALA A 622 -29.79 35.83 0.46
CA ALA A 622 -29.74 35.78 1.92
C ALA A 622 -30.46 34.58 2.59
N GLY A 623 -29.71 33.62 3.15
CA GLY A 623 -30.33 32.63 4.05
C GLY A 623 -29.55 31.40 4.50
N THR A 624 -28.62 30.82 3.73
CA THR A 624 -27.81 29.59 4.06
C THR A 624 -26.88 29.31 2.88
N TRP A 625 -25.58 28.96 2.92
CA TRP A 625 -24.54 28.57 3.91
C TRP A 625 -23.25 29.34 3.54
N SER A 626 -22.42 29.74 4.52
CA SER A 626 -21.09 30.33 4.28
C SER A 626 -20.06 29.72 5.25
N PRO A 627 -18.95 29.13 4.77
CA PRO A 627 -17.83 28.73 5.61
C PRO A 627 -17.00 29.93 6.12
N ALA A 628 -17.30 31.14 5.64
CA ALA A 628 -16.69 32.40 6.05
C ALA A 628 -17.69 33.31 6.78
N GLY A 629 -18.48 32.74 7.71
CA GLY A 629 -19.22 33.55 8.67
C GLY A 629 -18.22 34.30 9.55
N GLU A 630 -18.09 35.60 9.32
CA GLU A 630 -17.21 36.54 10.01
C GLU A 630 -17.05 36.22 11.51
N MET A 631 -15.86 35.78 11.92
CA MET A 631 -15.33 36.16 13.24
C MET A 631 -14.89 37.63 13.18
N VAL A 632 -15.81 38.53 12.89
CA VAL A 632 -15.67 39.92 13.32
C VAL A 632 -16.17 39.90 14.76
N GLY A 633 -15.24 39.65 15.68
CA GLY A 633 -15.48 39.99 17.08
C GLY A 633 -15.86 41.46 17.13
N GLU A 634 -16.95 41.77 17.81
CA GLU A 634 -17.29 43.11 18.25
C GLU A 634 -16.13 43.67 19.08
N VAL A 635 -15.19 44.33 18.40
CA VAL A 635 -14.31 45.29 19.02
C VAL A 635 -14.97 46.66 18.86
N GLY A 636 -15.80 46.98 19.87
CA GLY A 636 -16.10 48.34 20.29
C GLY A 636 -17.33 48.99 19.69
N GLN A 637 -18.39 49.08 20.50
CA GLN A 637 -18.98 50.37 20.89
C GLN A 637 -19.88 50.20 22.14
N ALA A 638 -19.52 50.99 23.17
CA ALA A 638 -20.11 51.18 24.51
C ALA A 638 -19.50 50.36 25.66
#